data_AF-A0A8S1Q0L9-F1
#
_entry.id   AF-A0A8S1Q0L9-F1
#
_cell.length_a   1.000
_cell.length_b   1.000
_cell.length_c   1.000
_cell.angle_alpha   90.00
_cell.angle_beta   90.00
_cell.angle_gamma   90.00
#
_symmetry.space_group_name_H-M   'P 1'
#
loop_
_entity.id
_entity.type
_entity.pdbx_description
1 polymer ?
#
loop_
_entity_poly.entity_id
_entity_poly.type
_entity_poly.pdbx_seq_one_letter_code
_entity_poly.pdbx_strand_id
1 'polypeptide(L)'
;MCQAFSPNCTGTGQTTCLPYICETVPNPSWENCQNFSASCSVKRDGSGCVTIQAQCSGYTGTIANCYRSTAGLCIANSSDSQCVALAASTTCETLYLGSGNYSHARCNEMKNTCTNLSTTGCQTKTCANKTGSFTHQDCYAWLPTCTANSVSSPTACITMPEKCSTLSVGACIWAVEGQCIVLGSSCVRKTCDTASPAASFNTDTLCSNYLSTCTVAKIGGCQPRAACSTYKSNNQCKFNTTGGKCFWNATNLTCVDFSCGNIEQTSLYDTHSECASVDSTCTVRATNGAAVPGCMARGACSSYQIEDQCNRNATGGVCVWNTNLAQAACQDKSCSTAPTATATHDDCNTYFSTNTIRCTVVATPDANGGAPVLGGCQQTAACATYIHQEQCKFNATGDACGWNGTQCADKSCATAPATADYDDNDKCRAYFNNKCTVAESGQGCVDIPDTCETMIEKQCVTDKSGRLCYWNGTACITRSCDNAPEATVTADECNTYLAGCTLDVDVKCKTKVCEDFAFATDALCRQAISTCTTNGTNCVTRGTCFQAMSQAGCVTSATNQQCEWMPAVGNNQAYCTVKTCNTAPNTLTSEAACAGYFTNCTTKNGGGCVTKSTCAAVTVDAACTTALNGTICAWDSAQNKCRDKDCQDFSGTSHAACQGQRAGCTAGANGKCARVQNCEQTTLRSACIEGTNGPCLWINDFVNTDGSTGACFRYTSCKSLTWNSDTQCKWISKQCTTNGSNCIGITLCSETNTDGGCVTGYDGACIQSVPALNSADPKVCKPYTSCADAFYTTHSDCQIASSKCTTNGTTGCIALGACSSYTSQAGCYFNDKGVIYTSGVITSTGICTWDTTASSCRDQSCADLTGINHAACSSQLSTCTSDGTTCLLKGACSSYTTQTACTTAVGSDGVCYWELASATNNNTAKCRLLTCPDIQNGTATNVCSVALSSCVSDGTVCITKANCSAYKTKTACNSGGLDGICVFTQSTATGAVAGTGTCALMTACTTANNDQTACQQARDRCSWTPASGTGATAVASKCATHTCATNQATNGACTRFLNWDRKTQQVCTLVSGTCTATDPSTLSSNDCFLVSGYTYTWNASTSKCGVCTAPVVQPNNSNNNTNNTNNETTTDSGYILGLSTIIFGYLMF
;
A
#
# COMPACT_ATOMS: atom_id res chain seq x y z
N MET A 1 53.60 -19.00 29.65
CA MET A 1 54.84 -18.89 30.46
C MET A 1 56.00 -18.24 29.71
N CYS A 2 56.35 -18.59 28.46
CA CYS A 2 57.50 -17.98 27.76
C CYS A 2 57.39 -16.44 27.53
N GLN A 3 56.19 -15.90 27.25
CA GLN A 3 55.98 -14.44 27.10
C GLN A 3 56.22 -13.62 28.37
N ALA A 4 56.20 -14.24 29.55
CA ALA A 4 56.52 -13.58 30.81
C ALA A 4 58.05 -13.42 31.03
N PHE A 5 58.88 -14.18 30.30
CA PHE A 5 60.34 -14.12 30.37
C PHE A 5 60.95 -13.20 29.31
N SER A 6 60.38 -13.18 28.10
CA SER A 6 60.73 -12.23 27.03
C SER A 6 59.55 -12.10 26.06
N PRO A 7 59.21 -10.90 25.58
CA PRO A 7 58.12 -10.72 24.62
C PRO A 7 58.32 -11.52 23.32
N ASN A 8 59.56 -11.95 23.03
CA ASN A 8 60.01 -12.49 21.74
C ASN A 8 60.13 -14.04 21.65
N CYS A 9 59.41 -14.79 22.51
CA CYS A 9 59.49 -16.26 22.55
C CYS A 9 58.12 -16.96 22.56
N THR A 10 58.04 -18.14 21.92
CA THR A 10 56.85 -19.02 21.87
C THR A 10 57.22 -20.45 22.33
N GLY A 11 56.24 -21.21 22.84
CA GLY A 11 56.43 -22.56 23.38
C GLY A 11 55.84 -23.65 22.48
N THR A 12 56.59 -24.70 22.20
CA THR A 12 56.24 -25.77 21.24
C THR A 12 55.77 -27.08 21.89
N GLY A 13 55.10 -27.02 23.04
CA GLY A 13 54.51 -28.21 23.69
C GLY A 13 55.49 -29.15 24.40
N GLN A 14 56.79 -28.81 24.44
CA GLN A 14 57.77 -29.36 25.38
C GLN A 14 58.46 -28.21 26.12
N THR A 15 59.10 -28.49 27.26
CA THR A 15 59.60 -27.53 28.29
C THR A 15 60.74 -26.60 27.84
N THR A 16 60.76 -26.12 26.60
CA THR A 16 61.78 -25.25 26.01
C THR A 16 61.15 -24.01 25.34
N CYS A 17 61.68 -22.81 25.63
CA CYS A 17 61.29 -21.57 24.97
C CYS A 17 62.28 -21.26 23.84
N LEU A 18 61.79 -21.10 22.60
CA LEU A 18 62.60 -20.76 21.42
C LEU A 18 62.32 -19.31 20.97
N PRO A 19 63.31 -18.61 20.40
CA PRO A 19 63.11 -17.27 19.83
C PRO A 19 62.18 -17.33 18.60
N TYR A 20 61.36 -16.28 18.38
CA TYR A 20 60.50 -16.18 17.19
C TYR A 20 61.34 -16.22 15.90
N ILE A 21 61.34 -17.37 15.23
CA ILE A 21 61.83 -17.50 13.86
C ILE A 21 60.65 -17.41 12.91
N CYS A 22 60.62 -16.39 12.06
CA CYS A 22 59.47 -16.12 11.18
C CYS A 22 59.15 -17.32 10.26
N GLU A 23 60.14 -18.13 9.91
CA GLU A 23 60.04 -19.22 8.93
C GLU A 23 59.10 -20.37 9.34
N THR A 24 58.67 -20.44 10.60
CA THR A 24 57.81 -21.53 11.12
C THR A 24 56.30 -21.26 11.04
N VAL A 25 55.88 -20.10 10.50
CA VAL A 25 54.46 -19.73 10.45
C VAL A 25 53.70 -20.56 9.39
N PRO A 26 52.67 -21.34 9.77
CA PRO A 26 51.83 -22.05 8.82
C PRO A 26 50.85 -21.08 8.11
N ASN A 27 50.58 -21.32 6.82
CA ASN A 27 49.73 -20.47 5.97
C ASN A 27 50.17 -18.99 5.94
N PRO A 28 51.36 -18.70 5.41
CA PRO A 28 51.98 -17.38 5.45
C PRO A 28 51.20 -16.33 4.62
N SER A 29 50.75 -15.28 5.30
CA SER A 29 50.21 -14.04 4.74
C SER A 29 50.82 -12.86 5.49
N TRP A 30 50.78 -11.64 4.94
CA TRP A 30 51.28 -10.47 5.66
C TRP A 30 50.68 -10.37 7.08
N GLU A 31 49.36 -10.54 7.17
CA GLU A 31 48.62 -10.46 8.43
C GLU A 31 49.00 -11.60 9.40
N ASN A 32 49.13 -12.83 8.89
CA ASN A 32 49.54 -13.97 9.72
C ASN A 32 51.00 -13.85 10.19
N CYS A 33 51.91 -13.37 9.33
CA CYS A 33 53.30 -13.13 9.68
C CYS A 33 53.42 -12.03 10.74
N GLN A 34 52.68 -10.93 10.59
CA GLN A 34 52.69 -9.80 11.53
C GLN A 34 51.99 -10.12 12.85
N ASN A 35 50.90 -10.88 12.83
CA ASN A 35 50.22 -11.35 14.04
C ASN A 35 51.10 -12.32 14.84
N PHE A 36 51.91 -13.13 14.15
CA PHE A 36 52.90 -13.99 14.81
C PHE A 36 54.02 -13.17 15.46
N SER A 37 54.57 -12.18 14.75
CA SER A 37 55.45 -11.15 15.32
C SER A 37 55.55 -9.93 14.39
N ALA A 38 55.53 -8.73 14.98
CA ALA A 38 55.74 -7.47 14.25
C ALA A 38 57.11 -7.42 13.52
N SER A 39 58.06 -8.27 13.93
CA SER A 39 59.38 -8.41 13.30
C SER A 39 59.40 -9.29 12.04
N CYS A 40 58.25 -9.77 11.55
CA CYS A 40 58.17 -10.70 10.42
C CYS A 40 57.47 -10.08 9.19
N SER A 41 58.07 -10.17 8.02
CA SER A 41 57.44 -9.95 6.72
C SER A 41 57.05 -11.29 6.06
N VAL A 42 56.30 -11.24 4.98
CA VAL A 42 56.06 -12.40 4.11
C VAL A 42 57.03 -12.38 2.91
N LYS A 43 57.38 -13.55 2.39
CA LYS A 43 58.10 -13.70 1.12
C LYS A 43 57.25 -13.18 -0.04
N ARG A 44 57.94 -12.74 -1.08
CA ARG A 44 57.36 -12.16 -2.31
C ARG A 44 56.32 -13.08 -2.97
N ASP A 45 56.58 -14.38 -3.00
CA ASP A 45 55.70 -15.41 -3.56
C ASP A 45 54.63 -15.90 -2.57
N GLY A 46 54.69 -15.49 -1.30
CA GLY A 46 53.81 -15.98 -0.25
C GLY A 46 54.13 -17.41 0.21
N SER A 47 55.32 -17.93 -0.06
CA SER A 47 55.71 -19.29 0.35
C SER A 47 56.13 -19.43 1.82
N GLY A 48 56.34 -18.32 2.54
CA GLY A 48 56.79 -18.31 3.93
C GLY A 48 56.90 -16.90 4.52
N CYS A 49 57.12 -16.80 5.83
CA CYS A 49 57.50 -15.53 6.47
C CYS A 49 59.02 -15.43 6.65
N VAL A 50 59.53 -14.21 6.73
CA VAL A 50 60.95 -13.86 6.87
C VAL A 50 61.10 -12.66 7.80
N THR A 51 62.28 -12.43 8.35
CA THR A 51 62.53 -11.25 9.19
C THR A 51 62.38 -9.96 8.38
N ILE A 52 61.56 -9.02 8.87
CA ILE A 52 61.35 -7.72 8.21
C ILE A 52 62.61 -6.85 8.30
N GLN A 53 62.99 -6.21 7.19
CA GLN A 53 64.13 -5.31 7.13
C GLN A 53 63.71 -3.84 7.31
N ALA A 54 64.64 -3.01 7.76
CA ALA A 54 64.40 -1.58 7.96
C ALA A 54 64.13 -0.83 6.64
N GLN A 55 64.80 -1.26 5.55
CA GLN A 55 64.70 -0.71 4.20
C GLN A 55 64.61 -1.86 3.20
N CYS A 56 63.95 -1.65 2.06
CA CYS A 56 63.84 -2.67 1.01
C CYS A 56 65.20 -3.14 0.47
N SER A 57 66.19 -2.24 0.43
CA SER A 57 67.57 -2.58 0.06
C SER A 57 68.25 -3.53 1.04
N GLY A 58 67.70 -3.72 2.25
CA GLY A 58 68.21 -4.67 3.25
C GLY A 58 67.96 -6.14 2.94
N TYR A 59 67.11 -6.46 1.94
CA TYR A 59 66.89 -7.83 1.47
C TYR A 59 67.98 -8.33 0.49
N THR A 60 69.24 -7.91 0.69
CA THR A 60 70.36 -8.19 -0.22
C THR A 60 70.59 -9.70 -0.41
N GLY A 61 70.67 -10.14 -1.68
CA GLY A 61 71.02 -11.52 -2.05
C GLY A 61 69.88 -12.54 -2.05
N THR A 62 68.64 -12.17 -1.67
CA THR A 62 67.50 -13.10 -1.69
C THR A 62 66.23 -12.38 -2.13
N ILE A 63 66.07 -12.19 -3.45
CA ILE A 63 64.94 -11.46 -4.04
C ILE A 63 63.57 -12.05 -3.68
N ALA A 64 63.52 -13.34 -3.31
CA ALA A 64 62.33 -14.00 -2.77
C ALA A 64 61.78 -13.35 -1.50
N ASN A 65 62.56 -12.55 -0.77
CA ASN A 65 62.14 -11.85 0.45
C ASN A 65 61.61 -10.42 0.17
N CYS A 66 61.68 -9.96 -1.08
CA CYS A 66 61.36 -8.60 -1.48
C CYS A 66 59.84 -8.36 -1.57
N TYR A 67 59.22 -7.99 -0.44
CA TYR A 67 57.79 -7.71 -0.38
C TYR A 67 57.46 -6.44 0.41
N ARG A 68 57.88 -6.36 1.68
CA ARG A 68 57.61 -5.19 2.53
C ARG A 68 58.71 -5.00 3.57
N SER A 69 59.07 -3.77 3.84
CA SER A 69 60.02 -3.34 4.88
C SER A 69 59.29 -2.45 5.90
N THR A 70 59.94 -2.10 7.01
CA THR A 70 59.35 -1.13 7.96
C THR A 70 59.16 0.27 7.33
N ALA A 71 59.92 0.58 6.28
CA ALA A 71 59.79 1.83 5.51
C ALA A 71 58.66 1.81 4.47
N GLY A 72 58.07 0.66 4.16
CA GLY A 72 56.99 0.53 3.18
C GLY A 72 57.13 -0.68 2.25
N LEU A 73 56.31 -0.68 1.18
CA LEU A 73 56.27 -1.74 0.18
C LEU A 73 57.55 -1.79 -0.67
N CYS A 74 57.94 -2.99 -1.06
CA CYS A 74 59.15 -3.26 -1.82
C CYS A 74 58.84 -3.95 -3.15
N ILE A 75 59.57 -3.61 -4.19
CA ILE A 75 59.51 -4.23 -5.52
C ILE A 75 60.91 -4.62 -5.98
N ALA A 76 61.02 -5.54 -6.94
CA ALA A 76 62.30 -5.82 -7.56
C ALA A 76 62.66 -4.73 -8.59
N ASN A 77 63.95 -4.58 -8.89
CA ASN A 77 64.42 -3.80 -10.04
C ASN A 77 64.08 -4.51 -11.36
N SER A 78 64.24 -3.82 -12.49
CA SER A 78 63.88 -4.33 -13.83
C SER A 78 64.62 -5.60 -14.26
N SER A 79 65.73 -5.95 -13.60
CA SER A 79 66.52 -7.16 -13.84
C SER A 79 66.27 -8.30 -12.83
N ASP A 80 65.24 -8.18 -11.98
CA ASP A 80 64.89 -9.11 -10.88
C ASP A 80 66.05 -9.45 -9.93
N SER A 81 67.01 -8.55 -9.78
CA SER A 81 68.28 -8.82 -9.09
C SER A 81 68.42 -8.07 -7.76
N GLN A 82 67.67 -6.97 -7.57
CA GLN A 82 67.75 -6.14 -6.36
C GLN A 82 66.36 -5.75 -5.87
N CYS A 83 66.19 -5.69 -4.55
CA CYS A 83 64.98 -5.21 -3.91
C CYS A 83 65.07 -3.70 -3.66
N VAL A 84 64.10 -2.95 -4.18
CA VAL A 84 64.04 -1.48 -4.08
C VAL A 84 62.71 -1.04 -3.48
N ALA A 85 62.68 0.16 -2.91
CA ALA A 85 61.44 0.74 -2.38
C ALA A 85 60.50 1.10 -3.52
N LEU A 86 59.19 0.90 -3.32
CA LEU A 86 58.18 1.35 -4.25
C LEU A 86 58.09 2.89 -4.22
N ALA A 87 58.47 3.55 -5.32
CA ALA A 87 58.37 4.99 -5.47
C ALA A 87 56.95 5.41 -5.91
N ALA A 88 56.50 6.59 -5.49
CA ALA A 88 55.19 7.12 -5.90
C ALA A 88 55.06 7.30 -7.43
N SER A 89 56.17 7.59 -8.11
CA SER A 89 56.26 7.76 -9.57
C SER A 89 56.25 6.46 -10.36
N THR A 90 56.41 5.29 -9.73
CA THR A 90 56.39 3.99 -10.40
C THR A 90 55.04 3.74 -11.06
N THR A 91 55.02 3.47 -12.37
CA THR A 91 53.80 3.13 -13.12
C THR A 91 53.44 1.66 -12.92
N CYS A 92 52.21 1.26 -13.24
CA CYS A 92 51.78 -0.14 -13.07
C CYS A 92 52.64 -1.09 -13.92
N GLU A 93 53.04 -0.66 -15.11
CA GLU A 93 53.81 -1.43 -16.09
C GLU A 93 55.27 -1.61 -15.66
N THR A 94 55.75 -0.82 -14.70
CA THR A 94 57.11 -0.90 -14.15
C THR A 94 57.16 -1.57 -12.78
N LEU A 95 56.03 -2.09 -12.27
CA LEU A 95 55.98 -2.91 -11.05
C LEU A 95 56.53 -4.31 -11.34
N TYR A 96 57.72 -4.61 -10.83
CA TYR A 96 58.34 -5.93 -10.98
C TYR A 96 58.13 -6.76 -9.71
N LEU A 97 57.27 -7.77 -9.79
CA LEU A 97 56.90 -8.67 -8.67
C LEU A 97 57.56 -10.05 -8.76
N GLY A 98 58.38 -10.28 -9.80
CA GLY A 98 58.96 -11.59 -10.11
C GLY A 98 58.00 -12.48 -10.91
N SER A 99 58.57 -13.41 -11.69
CA SER A 99 57.80 -14.31 -12.55
C SER A 99 56.79 -15.14 -11.75
N GLY A 100 55.54 -15.22 -12.21
CA GLY A 100 54.47 -16.00 -11.59
C GLY A 100 53.72 -15.33 -10.43
N ASN A 101 54.14 -14.15 -9.96
CA ASN A 101 53.53 -13.47 -8.81
C ASN A 101 52.48 -12.40 -9.17
N TYR A 102 52.12 -12.28 -10.45
CA TYR A 102 51.19 -11.26 -10.92
C TYR A 102 49.74 -11.75 -10.80
N SER A 103 49.00 -11.19 -9.86
CA SER A 103 47.55 -11.38 -9.69
C SER A 103 46.88 -10.04 -9.41
N HIS A 104 45.56 -9.95 -9.61
CA HIS A 104 44.81 -8.73 -9.34
C HIS A 104 45.08 -8.22 -7.91
N ALA A 105 44.99 -9.12 -6.92
CA ALA A 105 45.23 -8.79 -5.51
C ALA A 105 46.63 -8.23 -5.29
N ARG A 106 47.67 -8.85 -5.85
CA ARG A 106 49.07 -8.42 -5.69
C ARG A 106 49.37 -7.10 -6.38
N CYS A 107 48.91 -6.90 -7.61
CA CYS A 107 49.11 -5.64 -8.33
C CYS A 107 48.35 -4.48 -7.65
N ASN A 108 47.11 -4.74 -7.20
CA ASN A 108 46.27 -3.76 -6.51
C ASN A 108 46.80 -3.40 -5.12
N GLU A 109 47.38 -4.37 -4.41
CA GLU A 109 48.04 -4.14 -3.12
C GLU A 109 49.27 -3.25 -3.26
N MET A 110 50.10 -3.49 -4.29
CA MET A 110 51.27 -2.68 -4.57
C MET A 110 50.88 -1.25 -4.95
N LYS A 111 49.88 -1.11 -5.82
CA LYS A 111 49.31 0.19 -6.17
C LYS A 111 47.85 0.00 -6.60
N ASN A 112 46.92 0.63 -5.87
CA ASN A 112 45.47 0.42 -6.02
C ASN A 112 44.90 0.80 -7.40
N THR A 113 45.64 1.54 -8.22
CA THR A 113 45.29 1.87 -9.61
C THR A 113 45.70 0.78 -10.61
N CYS A 114 46.33 -0.31 -10.15
CA CYS A 114 46.86 -1.37 -11.00
C CYS A 114 46.05 -2.67 -10.88
N THR A 115 46.12 -3.47 -11.93
CA THR A 115 45.62 -4.85 -11.98
C THR A 115 46.63 -5.73 -12.70
N ASN A 116 46.42 -7.05 -12.73
CA ASN A 116 47.30 -7.95 -13.46
C ASN A 116 47.02 -7.93 -14.97
N LEU A 117 48.09 -8.06 -15.75
CA LEU A 117 48.06 -8.45 -17.15
C LEU A 117 48.32 -9.96 -17.20
N SER A 118 47.28 -10.77 -16.96
CA SER A 118 47.43 -12.22 -16.82
C SER A 118 48.47 -12.56 -15.72
N THR A 119 49.47 -13.40 -16.02
CA THR A 119 50.58 -13.78 -15.13
C THR A 119 51.92 -13.12 -15.51
N THR A 120 51.93 -12.16 -16.45
CA THR A 120 53.16 -11.62 -17.05
C THR A 120 53.57 -10.25 -16.52
N GLY A 121 52.66 -9.51 -15.88
CA GLY A 121 52.96 -8.19 -15.34
C GLY A 121 51.76 -7.53 -14.66
N CYS A 122 51.97 -6.31 -14.13
CA CYS A 122 50.90 -5.41 -13.74
C CYS A 122 50.62 -4.40 -14.87
N GLN A 123 49.38 -3.95 -14.97
CA GLN A 123 48.92 -2.92 -15.90
C GLN A 123 47.98 -1.95 -15.18
N THR A 124 47.82 -0.75 -15.73
CA THR A 124 46.87 0.22 -15.19
C THR A 124 45.43 -0.28 -15.33
N LYS A 125 44.60 -0.08 -14.31
CA LYS A 125 43.16 -0.37 -14.40
C LYS A 125 42.54 0.49 -15.50
N THR A 126 41.67 -0.12 -16.30
CA THR A 126 40.80 0.57 -17.26
C THR A 126 39.40 -0.05 -17.16
N CYS A 127 38.37 0.61 -17.67
CA CYS A 127 37.04 -0.01 -17.71
C CYS A 127 37.05 -1.31 -18.51
N ALA A 128 37.81 -1.35 -19.62
CA ALA A 128 37.86 -2.49 -20.52
C ALA A 128 38.53 -3.74 -19.92
N ASN A 129 39.46 -3.59 -18.95
CA ASN A 129 40.18 -4.71 -18.36
C ASN A 129 39.59 -5.23 -17.05
N LYS A 130 38.37 -4.81 -16.69
CA LYS A 130 37.59 -5.45 -15.63
C LYS A 130 37.12 -6.82 -16.08
N THR A 131 37.25 -7.83 -15.21
CA THR A 131 36.74 -9.19 -15.42
C THR A 131 35.77 -9.59 -14.29
N GLY A 132 34.95 -10.61 -14.50
CA GLY A 132 33.94 -11.06 -13.53
C GLY A 132 32.60 -10.34 -13.67
N SER A 133 31.99 -9.90 -12.56
CA SER A 133 30.69 -9.20 -12.59
C SER A 133 30.79 -7.79 -13.20
N PHE A 134 29.76 -7.39 -13.94
CA PHE A 134 29.70 -6.16 -14.74
C PHE A 134 28.53 -5.24 -14.37
N THR A 135 28.01 -5.31 -13.14
CA THR A 135 26.99 -4.34 -12.72
C THR A 135 27.61 -2.94 -12.61
N HIS A 136 26.78 -1.88 -12.61
CA HIS A 136 27.28 -0.52 -12.39
C HIS A 136 28.09 -0.43 -11.08
N GLN A 137 27.62 -1.06 -10.01
CA GLN A 137 28.32 -1.07 -8.72
C GLN A 137 29.72 -1.70 -8.83
N ASP A 138 29.84 -2.81 -9.56
CA ASP A 138 31.12 -3.50 -9.76
C ASP A 138 32.08 -2.70 -10.66
N CYS A 139 31.55 -2.06 -11.70
CA CYS A 139 32.33 -1.21 -12.59
C CYS A 139 32.80 0.06 -11.87
N TYR A 140 31.94 0.70 -11.10
CA TYR A 140 32.26 1.91 -10.35
C TYR A 140 33.26 1.63 -9.22
N ALA A 141 33.10 0.51 -8.50
CA ALA A 141 34.06 0.07 -7.49
C ALA A 141 35.42 -0.30 -8.10
N TRP A 142 35.43 -0.81 -9.34
CA TRP A 142 36.67 -1.05 -10.07
C TRP A 142 37.41 0.24 -10.41
N LEU A 143 36.68 1.21 -10.95
CA LEU A 143 37.16 2.53 -11.35
C LEU A 143 35.97 3.51 -11.34
N PRO A 144 36.04 4.65 -10.60
CA PRO A 144 34.93 5.59 -10.47
C PRO A 144 34.47 6.27 -11.77
N THR A 145 35.19 6.07 -12.87
CA THR A 145 34.85 6.57 -14.22
C THR A 145 34.14 5.53 -15.09
N CYS A 146 33.88 4.33 -14.57
CA CYS A 146 33.32 3.22 -15.32
C CYS A 146 31.85 2.94 -14.99
N THR A 147 31.11 2.47 -15.98
CA THR A 147 29.75 1.96 -15.84
C THR A 147 29.57 0.69 -16.67
N ALA A 148 28.45 -0.01 -16.48
CA ALA A 148 28.11 -1.19 -17.27
C ALA A 148 27.70 -0.81 -18.70
N ASN A 149 27.96 -1.69 -19.66
CA ASN A 149 27.59 -1.48 -21.07
C ASN A 149 26.11 -1.73 -21.38
N SER A 150 25.38 -2.45 -20.54
CA SER A 150 23.96 -2.79 -20.74
C SER A 150 23.21 -2.95 -19.42
N VAL A 151 21.93 -2.57 -19.42
CA VAL A 151 21.04 -2.62 -18.24
C VAL A 151 20.63 -4.06 -17.92
N SER A 152 20.24 -4.84 -18.93
CA SER A 152 19.62 -6.16 -18.75
C SER A 152 20.60 -7.32 -18.83
N SER A 153 21.69 -7.16 -19.59
CA SER A 153 22.69 -8.20 -19.83
C SER A 153 24.10 -7.60 -19.90
N PRO A 154 24.65 -7.11 -18.78
CA PRO A 154 25.96 -6.46 -18.77
C PRO A 154 27.07 -7.47 -19.05
N THR A 155 27.87 -7.20 -20.09
CA THR A 155 28.97 -8.06 -20.54
C THR A 155 30.33 -7.42 -20.43
N ALA A 156 30.40 -6.11 -20.17
CA ALA A 156 31.65 -5.37 -20.00
C ALA A 156 31.43 -4.07 -19.21
N CYS A 157 32.50 -3.54 -18.63
CA CYS A 157 32.52 -2.16 -18.15
C CYS A 157 33.05 -1.23 -19.26
N ILE A 158 32.44 -0.07 -19.39
CA ILE A 158 32.81 1.00 -20.31
C ILE A 158 33.09 2.29 -19.54
N THR A 159 33.84 3.21 -20.14
CA THR A 159 33.98 4.57 -19.60
C THR A 159 32.62 5.28 -19.67
N MET A 160 32.23 5.96 -18.60
CA MET A 160 30.99 6.73 -18.56
C MET A 160 30.98 7.78 -19.68
N PRO A 161 29.95 7.81 -20.55
CA PRO A 161 29.77 8.90 -21.50
C PRO A 161 29.51 10.22 -20.78
N GLU A 162 29.79 11.35 -21.43
CA GLU A 162 29.58 12.67 -20.82
C GLU A 162 28.11 12.95 -20.47
N LYS A 163 27.17 12.51 -21.31
CA LYS A 163 25.72 12.79 -21.18
C LYS A 163 24.88 11.52 -21.31
N CYS A 164 23.78 11.45 -20.58
CA CYS A 164 22.79 10.38 -20.70
C CYS A 164 22.15 10.34 -22.09
N SER A 165 22.00 11.49 -22.76
CA SER A 165 21.38 11.60 -24.08
C SER A 165 22.16 10.89 -25.20
N THR A 166 23.43 10.54 -24.98
CA THR A 166 24.24 9.79 -25.96
C THR A 166 24.15 8.28 -25.79
N LEU A 167 23.50 7.81 -24.72
CA LEU A 167 23.28 6.39 -24.45
C LEU A 167 22.03 5.88 -25.17
N SER A 168 22.11 4.65 -25.68
CA SER A 168 20.94 3.92 -26.16
C SER A 168 20.06 3.47 -24.99
N VAL A 169 18.79 3.18 -25.26
CA VAL A 169 17.83 2.71 -24.24
C VAL A 169 18.34 1.47 -23.48
N GLY A 170 19.00 0.54 -24.18
CA GLY A 170 19.56 -0.68 -23.58
C GLY A 170 20.84 -0.47 -22.74
N ALA A 171 21.43 0.73 -22.79
CA ALA A 171 22.62 1.13 -22.05
C ALA A 171 22.37 2.32 -21.09
N CYS A 172 21.11 2.69 -20.86
CA CYS A 172 20.72 3.87 -20.10
C CYS A 172 20.89 3.67 -18.58
N ILE A 173 22.13 3.79 -18.10
CA ILE A 173 22.51 3.47 -16.72
C ILE A 173 23.06 4.72 -16.04
N TRP A 174 24.23 5.19 -16.47
CA TRP A 174 24.98 6.28 -15.85
C TRP A 174 25.86 6.99 -16.88
N ALA A 175 26.01 8.29 -16.70
CA ALA A 175 26.91 9.17 -17.43
C ALA A 175 27.71 10.02 -16.41
N VAL A 176 28.66 10.82 -16.89
CA VAL A 176 29.42 11.76 -16.04
C VAL A 176 28.48 12.74 -15.32
N GLU A 177 27.37 13.12 -15.96
CA GLU A 177 26.34 13.97 -15.33
C GLU A 177 25.47 13.28 -14.27
N GLY A 178 25.59 11.95 -14.11
CA GLY A 178 24.93 11.17 -13.07
C GLY A 178 24.09 10.01 -13.61
N GLN A 179 23.17 9.54 -12.78
CA GLN A 179 22.26 8.43 -13.12
C GLN A 179 21.35 8.81 -14.29
N CYS A 180 21.11 7.86 -15.19
CA CYS A 180 20.24 8.02 -16.34
C CYS A 180 18.96 7.21 -16.20
N ILE A 181 17.87 7.66 -16.84
CA ILE A 181 16.61 6.91 -16.94
C ILE A 181 16.04 6.96 -18.36
N VAL A 182 15.24 5.96 -18.71
CA VAL A 182 14.53 5.91 -19.99
C VAL A 182 13.20 6.64 -19.87
N LEU A 183 12.98 7.65 -20.71
CA LEU A 183 11.70 8.35 -20.86
C LEU A 183 11.25 8.25 -22.32
N GLY A 184 10.17 7.49 -22.56
CA GLY A 184 9.73 7.15 -23.91
C GLY A 184 10.79 6.31 -24.63
N SER A 185 11.34 6.85 -25.72
CA SER A 185 12.42 6.23 -26.52
C SER A 185 13.80 6.84 -26.28
N SER A 186 13.95 7.74 -25.31
CA SER A 186 15.18 8.49 -25.07
C SER A 186 15.76 8.21 -23.69
N CYS A 187 17.09 8.12 -23.60
CA CYS A 187 17.80 8.10 -22.33
C CYS A 187 18.09 9.53 -21.88
N VAL A 188 17.67 9.91 -20.68
CA VAL A 188 17.89 11.26 -20.14
C VAL A 188 18.44 11.19 -18.73
N ARG A 189 19.01 12.30 -18.26
CA ARG A 189 19.51 12.42 -16.89
C ARG A 189 18.35 12.26 -15.90
N LYS A 190 18.57 11.52 -14.83
CA LYS A 190 17.66 11.42 -13.71
C LYS A 190 17.67 12.73 -12.92
N THR A 191 16.55 13.43 -12.91
CA THR A 191 16.32 14.70 -12.19
C THR A 191 14.94 14.63 -11.53
N CYS A 192 14.63 15.55 -10.60
CA CYS A 192 13.36 15.49 -9.86
C CYS A 192 12.12 15.49 -10.77
N ASP A 193 12.21 16.22 -11.86
CA ASP A 193 11.23 16.40 -12.92
C ASP A 193 11.06 15.17 -13.83
N THR A 194 11.96 14.18 -13.76
CA THR A 194 11.84 12.92 -14.51
C THR A 194 11.18 11.79 -13.72
N ALA A 195 10.78 12.04 -12.47
CA ALA A 195 9.93 11.13 -11.70
C ALA A 195 8.59 10.97 -12.43
N SER A 196 8.26 9.73 -12.86
CA SER A 196 7.02 9.43 -13.57
C SER A 196 5.79 9.91 -12.77
N PRO A 197 4.81 10.61 -13.38
CA PRO A 197 3.58 11.05 -12.70
C PRO A 197 2.64 9.92 -12.26
N ALA A 198 3.07 8.66 -12.35
CA ALA A 198 2.32 7.48 -11.93
C ALA A 198 2.11 7.47 -10.40
N ALA A 199 1.11 8.23 -9.95
CA ALA A 199 0.30 8.10 -8.74
C ALA A 199 0.97 8.00 -7.34
N SER A 200 2.29 7.96 -7.21
CA SER A 200 2.94 7.73 -5.91
C SER A 200 4.00 8.75 -5.53
N PHE A 201 4.02 9.96 -6.11
CA PHE A 201 4.93 11.05 -5.67
C PHE A 201 4.14 12.19 -5.03
N ASN A 202 3.30 11.86 -4.06
CA ASN A 202 2.47 12.81 -3.30
C ASN A 202 3.05 13.14 -1.91
N THR A 203 4.14 12.50 -1.50
CA THR A 203 4.83 12.76 -0.23
C THR A 203 6.31 13.02 -0.47
N ASP A 204 6.93 13.79 0.42
CA ASP A 204 8.38 14.06 0.38
C ASP A 204 9.19 12.77 0.39
N THR A 205 8.78 11.78 1.19
CA THR A 205 9.41 10.46 1.27
C THR A 205 9.53 9.78 -0.09
N LEU A 206 8.47 9.83 -0.89
CA LEU A 206 8.46 9.19 -2.20
C LEU A 206 9.41 9.93 -3.15
N CYS A 207 9.40 11.27 -3.13
CA CYS A 207 10.32 12.08 -3.93
C CYS A 207 11.78 11.93 -3.51
N SER A 208 12.07 11.92 -2.21
CA SER A 208 13.42 11.74 -1.67
C SER A 208 13.97 10.34 -1.94
N ASN A 209 13.11 9.32 -1.97
CA ASN A 209 13.49 7.96 -2.36
C ASN A 209 13.82 7.86 -3.86
N TYR A 210 13.10 8.62 -4.70
CA TYR A 210 13.41 8.69 -6.13
C TYR A 210 14.76 9.38 -6.37
N LEU A 211 14.98 10.54 -5.75
CA LEU A 211 16.26 11.24 -5.72
C LEU A 211 16.31 12.12 -4.45
N SER A 212 17.35 11.96 -3.63
CA SER A 212 17.44 12.56 -2.29
C SER A 212 17.44 14.08 -2.26
N THR A 213 17.74 14.74 -3.38
CA THR A 213 17.69 16.19 -3.56
C THR A 213 16.30 16.71 -3.94
N CYS A 214 15.31 15.82 -4.04
CA CYS A 214 13.94 16.17 -4.42
C CYS A 214 13.01 16.28 -3.21
N THR A 215 11.95 17.05 -3.43
CA THR A 215 10.76 17.15 -2.58
C THR A 215 9.52 17.18 -3.46
N VAL A 216 8.33 17.17 -2.87
CA VAL A 216 7.07 17.23 -3.62
C VAL A 216 6.92 18.59 -4.32
N ALA A 217 6.67 18.57 -5.63
CA ALA A 217 6.33 19.77 -6.39
C ALA A 217 4.87 20.16 -6.18
N LYS A 218 4.02 19.16 -6.38
CA LYS A 218 2.56 19.15 -6.29
C LYS A 218 2.14 17.69 -6.15
N ILE A 219 0.88 17.43 -5.84
CA ILE A 219 0.38 16.05 -5.76
C ILE A 219 0.71 15.34 -7.09
N GLY A 220 1.55 14.29 -7.04
CA GLY A 220 1.93 13.47 -8.19
C GLY A 220 3.19 13.90 -8.95
N GLY A 221 4.06 14.75 -8.38
CA GLY A 221 5.33 15.09 -9.01
C GLY A 221 6.38 15.63 -8.04
N CYS A 222 7.66 15.48 -8.40
CA CYS A 222 8.80 15.92 -7.60
C CYS A 222 9.46 17.16 -8.21
N GLN A 223 10.06 18.00 -7.36
CA GLN A 223 10.90 19.14 -7.74
C GLN A 223 12.18 19.14 -6.89
N PRO A 224 13.23 19.88 -7.29
CA PRO A 224 14.39 20.10 -6.44
C PRO A 224 14.00 20.77 -5.12
N ARG A 225 14.67 20.39 -4.02
CA ARG A 225 14.52 21.08 -2.72
C ARG A 225 14.88 22.56 -2.87
N ALA A 226 14.20 23.41 -2.11
CA ALA A 226 14.41 24.85 -2.03
C ALA A 226 14.62 25.27 -0.56
N ALA A 227 14.88 26.56 -0.29
CA ALA A 227 14.97 27.04 1.10
C ALA A 227 13.60 26.88 1.81
N CYS A 228 13.59 26.56 3.11
CA CYS A 228 12.33 26.28 3.83
C CYS A 228 11.31 27.43 3.67
N SER A 229 11.77 28.69 3.73
CA SER A 229 10.93 29.90 3.57
C SER A 229 10.19 30.01 2.23
N THR A 230 10.63 29.27 1.21
CA THR A 230 9.99 29.26 -0.13
C THR A 230 8.82 28.28 -0.21
N TYR A 231 8.76 27.27 0.66
CA TYR A 231 7.69 26.29 0.64
C TYR A 231 6.38 26.89 1.14
N LYS A 232 5.32 26.63 0.38
CA LYS A 232 3.97 27.15 0.64
C LYS A 232 2.99 26.07 1.13
N SER A 233 3.47 24.85 1.33
CA SER A 233 2.65 23.73 1.82
C SER A 233 3.38 22.86 2.84
N ASN A 234 2.63 22.24 3.75
CA ASN A 234 3.15 21.28 4.73
C ASN A 234 3.86 20.09 4.06
N ASN A 235 3.35 19.62 2.92
CA ASN A 235 3.91 18.48 2.20
C ASN A 235 5.33 18.75 1.67
N GLN A 236 5.64 20.00 1.35
CA GLN A 236 6.96 20.45 0.91
C GLN A 236 7.90 20.78 2.08
N CYS A 237 7.32 21.19 3.22
CA CYS A 237 8.04 21.70 4.37
C CYS A 237 8.67 20.57 5.20
N LYS A 238 9.70 19.94 4.64
CA LYS A 238 10.45 18.84 5.28
C LYS A 238 11.94 19.09 5.31
N PHE A 239 12.53 19.41 4.16
CA PHE A 239 13.98 19.62 4.04
C PHE A 239 14.34 20.75 3.07
N ASN A 240 15.39 21.50 3.40
CA ASN A 240 15.94 22.53 2.51
C ASN A 240 17.00 21.98 1.53
N THR A 241 17.60 22.86 0.74
CA THR A 241 18.64 22.54 -0.26
C THR A 241 19.88 21.87 0.30
N THR A 242 20.22 22.09 1.58
CA THR A 242 21.39 21.49 2.25
C THR A 242 21.04 20.23 3.04
N GLY A 243 19.76 19.82 3.04
CA GLY A 243 19.27 18.70 3.84
C GLY A 243 18.92 19.06 5.29
N GLY A 244 18.97 20.34 5.66
CA GLY A 244 18.46 20.83 6.94
C GLY A 244 16.94 20.65 7.03
N LYS A 245 16.43 20.31 8.23
CA LYS A 245 15.00 20.11 8.47
C LYS A 245 14.23 21.43 8.37
N CYS A 246 12.97 21.36 7.96
CA CYS A 246 12.03 22.47 7.99
C CYS A 246 10.90 22.22 8.98
N PHE A 247 10.32 23.29 9.52
CA PHE A 247 9.12 23.26 10.35
C PHE A 247 7.96 23.97 9.65
N TRP A 248 6.80 23.31 9.58
CA TRP A 248 5.57 23.91 9.06
C TRP A 248 4.78 24.55 10.21
N ASN A 249 4.61 25.86 10.16
CA ASN A 249 3.78 26.60 11.10
C ASN A 249 2.32 26.57 10.60
N ALA A 250 1.47 25.80 11.28
CA ALA A 250 0.07 25.62 10.88
C ALA A 250 -0.76 26.90 11.09
N THR A 251 -0.44 27.70 12.11
CA THR A 251 -1.13 28.97 12.40
C THR A 251 -0.86 30.04 11.33
N ASN A 252 0.40 30.18 10.91
CA ASN A 252 0.82 31.21 9.95
C ASN A 252 0.83 30.74 8.50
N LEU A 253 0.59 29.45 8.24
CA LEU A 253 0.68 28.82 6.91
C LEU A 253 2.03 29.08 6.22
N THR A 254 3.11 29.08 7.00
CA THR A 254 4.47 29.31 6.51
C THR A 254 5.41 28.17 6.90
N CYS A 255 6.44 27.98 6.10
CA CYS A 255 7.52 27.04 6.36
C CYS A 255 8.78 27.79 6.75
N VAL A 256 9.49 27.33 7.79
CA VAL A 256 10.73 27.94 8.28
C VAL A 256 11.79 26.87 8.50
N ASP A 257 13.07 27.27 8.57
CA ASP A 257 14.12 26.34 8.97
C ASP A 257 13.82 25.82 10.38
N PHE A 258 13.95 24.50 10.55
CA PHE A 258 13.62 23.84 11.81
C PHE A 258 14.60 24.28 12.90
N SER A 259 14.03 24.82 13.97
CA SER A 259 14.67 24.89 15.28
C SER A 259 13.58 24.76 16.32
N CYS A 260 13.87 24.21 17.50
CA CYS A 260 12.83 24.04 18.53
C CYS A 260 12.16 25.37 18.91
N GLY A 261 12.88 26.50 18.82
CA GLY A 261 12.35 27.83 19.07
C GLY A 261 11.45 28.40 17.96
N ASN A 262 11.51 27.81 16.75
CA ASN A 262 10.63 28.19 15.63
C ASN A 262 9.29 27.42 15.64
N ILE A 263 9.12 26.47 16.55
CA ILE A 263 7.84 25.79 16.78
C ILE A 263 6.85 26.80 17.36
N GLU A 264 5.61 26.78 16.87
CA GLU A 264 4.58 27.74 17.28
C GLU A 264 4.25 27.64 18.78
N GLN A 265 4.05 28.80 19.42
CA GLN A 265 3.77 28.90 20.86
C GLN A 265 2.27 28.75 21.12
N THR A 266 1.76 27.54 20.96
CA THR A 266 0.34 27.20 21.15
C THR A 266 0.19 26.09 22.19
N SER A 267 -1.03 25.87 22.67
CA SER A 267 -1.35 24.75 23.57
C SER A 267 -1.29 23.37 22.90
N LEU A 268 -0.83 23.28 21.64
CA LEU A 268 -0.51 22.01 20.97
C LEU A 268 0.93 21.56 21.25
N TYR A 269 1.73 22.45 21.83
CA TYR A 269 3.16 22.26 22.11
C TYR A 269 3.48 22.78 23.51
N ASP A 270 2.74 22.34 24.53
CA ASP A 270 2.89 22.76 25.92
C ASP A 270 3.32 21.63 26.87
N THR A 271 3.68 20.47 26.31
CA THR A 271 4.29 19.35 27.04
C THR A 271 5.56 18.81 26.37
N HIS A 272 6.39 18.08 27.14
CA HIS A 272 7.58 17.42 26.58
C HIS A 272 7.23 16.45 25.45
N SER A 273 6.17 15.66 25.63
CA SER A 273 5.76 14.64 24.65
C SER A 273 5.41 15.27 23.31
N GLU A 274 4.69 16.39 23.31
CA GLU A 274 4.33 17.12 22.09
C GLU A 274 5.54 17.70 21.39
N CYS A 275 6.43 18.39 22.13
CA CYS A 275 7.66 18.92 21.55
C CYS A 275 8.60 17.84 21.02
N ALA A 276 8.74 16.73 21.76
CA ALA A 276 9.57 15.60 21.36
C ALA A 276 9.00 14.84 20.15
N SER A 277 7.67 14.91 19.92
CA SER A 277 7.02 14.33 18.75
C SER A 277 7.35 15.07 17.44
N VAL A 278 7.61 16.38 17.51
CA VAL A 278 8.08 17.17 16.37
C VAL A 278 9.53 16.81 16.05
N ASP A 279 10.39 16.81 17.07
CA ASP A 279 11.76 16.34 16.97
C ASP A 279 12.31 15.92 18.34
N SER A 280 13.01 14.79 18.36
CA SER A 280 13.63 14.23 19.57
C SER A 280 14.68 15.12 20.22
N THR A 281 15.11 16.22 19.58
CA THR A 281 16.04 17.20 20.18
C THR A 281 15.33 18.31 20.95
N CYS A 282 13.99 18.34 20.93
CA CYS A 282 13.20 19.36 21.61
C CYS A 282 12.61 18.89 22.95
N THR A 283 12.26 19.87 23.77
CA THR A 283 11.52 19.73 25.03
C THR A 283 10.62 20.95 25.22
N VAL A 284 9.66 20.87 26.13
CA VAL A 284 8.77 21.98 26.47
C VAL A 284 9.54 23.17 27.03
N ARG A 285 9.09 24.38 26.72
CA ARG A 285 9.62 25.60 27.32
C ARG A 285 9.07 25.78 28.74
N ALA A 286 9.93 26.19 29.67
CA ALA A 286 9.54 26.50 31.04
C ALA A 286 9.89 27.94 31.38
N THR A 287 9.04 28.60 32.17
CA THR A 287 9.29 29.93 32.73
C THR A 287 8.75 29.96 34.16
N ASN A 288 9.53 30.46 35.11
CA ASN A 288 9.15 30.53 36.53
C ASN A 288 8.69 29.18 37.13
N GLY A 289 9.31 28.07 36.73
CA GLY A 289 8.98 26.74 37.26
C GLY A 289 7.64 26.18 36.77
N ALA A 290 7.09 26.70 35.68
CA ALA A 290 5.91 26.15 35.01
C ALA A 290 6.14 26.00 33.51
N ALA A 291 5.49 25.00 32.90
CA ALA A 291 5.45 24.85 31.44
C ALA A 291 4.69 26.03 30.80
N VAL A 292 5.19 26.51 29.68
CA VAL A 292 4.56 27.56 28.87
C VAL A 292 4.48 27.10 27.40
N PRO A 293 3.49 27.56 26.62
CA PRO A 293 3.36 27.20 25.21
C PRO A 293 4.64 27.41 24.40
N GLY A 294 5.01 26.38 23.63
CA GLY A 294 6.16 26.36 22.74
C GLY A 294 7.31 25.48 23.22
N CYS A 295 8.20 25.17 22.28
CA CYS A 295 9.32 24.27 22.50
C CYS A 295 10.66 25.00 22.63
N MET A 296 11.63 24.30 23.20
CA MET A 296 13.03 24.70 23.25
C MET A 296 13.94 23.50 23.01
N ALA A 297 15.21 23.75 22.67
CA ALA A 297 16.18 22.68 22.52
C ALA A 297 16.46 22.01 23.87
N ARG A 298 16.72 20.70 23.86
CA ARG A 298 17.17 19.96 25.05
C ARG A 298 18.51 20.51 25.53
N GLY A 299 18.62 20.64 26.84
CA GLY A 299 19.83 21.09 27.55
C GLY A 299 20.46 19.95 28.37
N ALA A 300 21.34 20.31 29.29
CA ALA A 300 21.77 19.38 30.34
C ALA A 300 20.61 19.12 31.32
N CYS A 301 20.54 17.93 31.94
CA CYS A 301 19.45 17.63 32.88
C CYS A 301 19.38 18.67 34.01
N SER A 302 20.54 19.12 34.50
CA SER A 302 20.64 20.15 35.55
C SER A 302 20.10 21.53 35.17
N SER A 303 19.86 21.80 33.89
CA SER A 303 19.28 23.07 33.41
C SER A 303 17.75 23.10 33.43
N TYR A 304 17.10 21.95 33.63
CA TYR A 304 15.66 21.83 33.60
C TYR A 304 15.04 22.25 34.93
N GLN A 305 14.00 23.08 34.84
CA GLN A 305 13.37 23.70 36.01
C GLN A 305 12.11 22.96 36.48
N ILE A 306 11.57 22.08 35.63
CA ILE A 306 10.33 21.35 35.88
C ILE A 306 10.49 19.87 35.56
N GLU A 307 9.68 19.03 36.20
CA GLU A 307 9.69 17.58 36.02
C GLU A 307 9.41 17.16 34.57
N ASP A 308 8.49 17.84 33.87
CA ASP A 308 8.14 17.51 32.48
C ASP A 308 9.33 17.64 31.52
N GLN A 309 10.26 18.57 31.78
CA GLN A 309 11.50 18.67 31.01
C GLN A 309 12.49 17.53 31.32
N CYS A 310 12.38 16.90 32.48
CA CYS A 310 13.36 15.99 33.08
C CYS A 310 13.29 14.56 32.52
N ASN A 311 13.34 14.44 31.20
CA ASN A 311 13.27 13.17 30.49
C ASN A 311 14.62 12.78 29.87
N ARG A 312 15.18 13.67 29.05
CA ARG A 312 16.45 13.43 28.35
C ARG A 312 17.28 14.71 28.18
N ASN A 313 18.60 14.57 28.21
CA ASN A 313 19.54 15.66 27.95
C ASN A 313 19.81 15.84 26.43
N ALA A 314 20.64 16.82 26.09
CA ALA A 314 21.03 17.15 24.72
C ALA A 314 21.71 16.01 23.95
N THR A 315 22.36 15.05 24.63
CA THR A 315 23.01 13.88 24.00
C THR A 315 22.12 12.63 23.99
N GLY A 316 20.87 12.74 24.46
CA GLY A 316 19.91 11.64 24.53
C GLY A 316 20.01 10.78 25.79
N GLY A 317 20.91 11.10 26.71
CA GLY A 317 21.00 10.49 28.04
C GLY A 317 19.73 10.73 28.86
N VAL A 318 19.37 9.76 29.70
CA VAL A 318 18.13 9.81 30.50
C VAL A 318 18.33 10.73 31.71
N CYS A 319 17.36 11.60 31.96
CA CYS A 319 17.29 12.42 33.16
C CYS A 319 16.32 11.80 34.18
N VAL A 320 16.51 12.11 35.46
CA VAL A 320 15.57 11.76 36.53
C VAL A 320 15.33 12.97 37.42
N TRP A 321 14.07 13.17 37.78
CA TRP A 321 13.67 14.17 38.76
C TRP A 321 14.06 13.67 40.16
N ASN A 322 15.19 14.16 40.69
CA ASN A 322 15.74 13.67 41.94
C ASN A 322 15.06 14.36 43.13
N THR A 323 14.22 13.60 43.83
CA THR A 323 13.52 14.04 45.05
C THR A 323 14.30 13.77 46.34
N ASN A 324 15.50 13.18 46.26
CA ASN A 324 16.35 12.92 47.43
C ASN A 324 17.06 14.20 47.93
N LEU A 325 16.94 15.31 47.21
CA LEU A 325 17.53 16.60 47.53
C LEU A 325 16.55 17.46 48.35
N ALA A 326 17.09 18.40 49.14
CA ALA A 326 16.26 19.34 49.91
C ALA A 326 15.30 20.17 49.03
N GLN A 327 15.71 20.43 47.78
CA GLN A 327 14.85 20.93 46.71
C GLN A 327 14.97 19.97 45.54
N ALA A 328 13.85 19.38 45.11
CA ALA A 328 13.85 18.46 43.98
C ALA A 328 14.39 19.15 42.72
N ALA A 329 15.28 18.48 42.02
CA ALA A 329 15.93 19.01 40.83
C ALA A 329 16.19 17.89 39.82
N CYS A 330 16.23 18.26 38.55
CA CYS A 330 16.53 17.32 37.49
C CYS A 330 18.04 17.01 37.44
N GLN A 331 18.41 15.72 37.36
CA GLN A 331 19.79 15.26 37.27
C GLN A 331 19.93 14.13 36.24
N ASP A 332 21.15 13.88 35.75
CA ASP A 332 21.41 12.72 34.91
C ASP A 332 21.14 11.42 35.69
N LYS A 333 20.52 10.44 35.03
CA LYS A 333 20.29 9.13 35.64
C LYS A 333 21.63 8.45 35.90
N SER A 334 21.89 8.10 37.16
CA SER A 334 23.12 7.46 37.62
C SER A 334 22.85 6.67 38.89
N CYS A 335 23.80 5.85 39.39
CA CYS A 335 23.58 5.09 40.63
C CYS A 335 23.13 5.99 41.79
N SER A 336 23.77 7.16 41.96
CA SER A 336 23.51 8.06 43.08
C SER A 336 22.19 8.83 43.00
N THR A 337 21.51 8.81 41.85
CA THR A 337 20.18 9.46 41.68
C THR A 337 19.02 8.50 41.90
N ALA A 338 19.29 7.25 42.27
CA ALA A 338 18.24 6.28 42.61
C ALA A 338 17.43 6.71 43.84
N PRO A 339 16.10 6.45 43.87
CA PRO A 339 15.29 6.71 45.06
C PRO A 339 15.86 6.04 46.31
N THR A 340 15.73 6.69 47.47
CA THR A 340 16.20 6.12 48.76
C THR A 340 15.46 4.84 49.16
N ALA A 341 14.25 4.61 48.63
CA ALA A 341 13.49 3.39 48.82
C ALA A 341 14.09 2.15 48.11
N THR A 342 15.02 2.36 47.16
CA THR A 342 15.70 1.27 46.46
C THR A 342 16.68 0.58 47.41
N ALA A 343 16.34 -0.62 47.88
CA ALA A 343 17.03 -1.26 49.02
C ALA A 343 17.65 -2.64 48.71
N THR A 344 17.63 -3.09 47.46
CA THR A 344 18.24 -4.36 47.05
C THR A 344 19.25 -4.17 45.92
N HIS A 345 20.13 -5.16 45.73
CA HIS A 345 21.04 -5.15 44.58
C HIS A 345 20.29 -5.08 43.25
N ASP A 346 19.28 -5.94 43.09
CA ASP A 346 18.59 -6.14 41.82
C ASP A 346 17.84 -4.88 41.40
N ASP A 347 17.23 -4.18 42.36
CA ASP A 347 16.55 -2.91 42.09
C ASP A 347 17.57 -1.83 41.66
N CYS A 348 18.74 -1.76 42.29
CA CYS A 348 19.80 -0.83 41.92
C CYS A 348 20.41 -1.13 40.55
N ASN A 349 20.70 -2.40 40.28
CA ASN A 349 21.23 -2.86 39.00
C ASN A 349 20.22 -2.62 37.86
N THR A 350 18.93 -2.80 38.13
CA THR A 350 17.84 -2.50 37.19
C THR A 350 17.64 -1.00 36.98
N TYR A 351 17.78 -0.19 38.05
CA TYR A 351 17.59 1.25 37.97
C TYR A 351 18.58 1.91 37.00
N PHE A 352 19.87 1.59 37.13
CA PHE A 352 20.92 2.07 36.24
C PHE A 352 22.06 1.07 36.20
N SER A 353 22.42 0.56 35.03
CA SER A 353 23.68 -0.16 34.80
C SER A 353 23.97 -0.19 33.31
N THR A 354 25.23 -0.03 32.94
CA THR A 354 25.74 -0.07 31.56
C THR A 354 26.87 -1.11 31.48
N ASN A 355 27.48 -1.27 30.31
CA ASN A 355 28.64 -2.14 30.15
C ASN A 355 29.87 -1.66 30.96
N THR A 356 29.91 -0.39 31.37
CA THR A 356 31.06 0.22 32.08
C THR A 356 30.73 0.70 33.49
N ILE A 357 29.46 0.84 33.85
CA ILE A 357 29.00 1.28 35.17
C ILE A 357 27.98 0.27 35.69
N ARG A 358 28.23 -0.35 36.84
CA ARG A 358 27.26 -1.22 37.53
C ARG A 358 26.85 -0.57 38.83
N CYS A 359 25.59 -0.72 39.23
CA CYS A 359 25.10 -0.20 40.50
C CYS A 359 24.77 -1.33 41.47
N THR A 360 24.93 -1.04 42.75
CA THR A 360 24.55 -1.90 43.88
C THR A 360 23.97 -1.04 44.99
N VAL A 361 23.34 -1.67 45.99
CA VAL A 361 22.72 -0.94 47.11
C VAL A 361 23.76 -0.27 48.00
N VAL A 362 23.43 0.91 48.54
CA VAL A 362 24.21 1.54 49.62
C VAL A 362 23.88 0.84 50.93
N ALA A 363 24.92 0.44 51.67
CA ALA A 363 24.80 -0.04 53.04
C ALA A 363 25.58 0.91 53.94
N THR A 364 24.90 1.56 54.88
CA THR A 364 25.51 2.46 55.85
C THR A 364 25.70 1.74 57.19
N PRO A 365 26.92 1.78 57.80
CA PRO A 365 27.14 1.23 59.12
C PRO A 365 26.23 1.89 60.17
N ASP A 366 25.66 1.09 61.08
CA ASP A 366 24.95 1.64 62.24
C ASP A 366 25.97 2.17 63.26
N ALA A 367 25.83 3.44 63.64
CA ALA A 367 26.68 4.10 64.63
C ALA A 367 26.63 3.45 66.03
N ASN A 368 25.61 2.62 66.31
CA ASN A 368 25.43 1.91 67.57
C ASN A 368 25.79 0.41 67.50
N GLY A 369 26.37 -0.05 66.39
CA GLY A 369 26.79 -1.46 66.21
C GLY A 369 25.67 -2.42 65.82
N GLY A 370 24.51 -1.92 65.38
CA GLY A 370 23.45 -2.74 64.76
C GLY A 370 23.71 -3.11 63.29
N ALA A 371 22.73 -3.74 62.66
CA ALA A 371 22.80 -4.15 61.26
C ALA A 371 22.86 -2.93 60.31
N PRO A 372 23.66 -2.96 59.23
CA PRO A 372 23.74 -1.86 58.27
C PRO A 372 22.37 -1.51 57.68
N VAL A 373 22.08 -0.22 57.54
CA VAL A 373 20.83 0.24 56.90
C VAL A 373 21.02 0.26 55.39
N LEU A 374 20.06 -0.29 54.66
CA LEU A 374 20.06 -0.33 53.19
C LEU A 374 19.13 0.75 52.62
N GLY A 375 19.60 1.49 51.62
CA GLY A 375 18.77 2.45 50.91
C GLY A 375 19.54 3.34 49.93
N GLY A 376 18.98 3.51 48.72
CA GLY A 376 19.66 4.18 47.62
C GLY A 376 20.72 3.30 46.96
N CYS A 377 21.26 3.77 45.84
CA CYS A 377 22.24 3.02 45.04
C CYS A 377 23.57 3.74 44.94
N GLN A 378 24.63 2.96 44.79
CA GLN A 378 26.00 3.42 44.52
C GLN A 378 26.61 2.59 43.40
N GLN A 379 27.69 3.11 42.81
CA GLN A 379 28.46 2.34 41.85
C GLN A 379 29.16 1.17 42.56
N THR A 380 29.26 0.03 41.89
CA THR A 380 30.02 -1.12 42.38
C THR A 380 31.48 -0.77 42.63
N ALA A 381 32.03 -1.25 43.73
CA ALA A 381 33.42 -1.09 44.14
C ALA A 381 34.13 -2.46 44.19
N ALA A 382 35.36 -2.53 44.70
CA ALA A 382 36.03 -3.82 44.91
C ALA A 382 35.26 -4.68 45.93
N CYS A 383 35.13 -6.00 45.70
CA CYS A 383 34.34 -6.89 46.57
C CYS A 383 34.72 -6.74 48.06
N ALA A 384 36.01 -6.61 48.36
CA ALA A 384 36.55 -6.46 49.72
C ALA A 384 36.04 -5.22 50.49
N THR A 385 35.45 -4.24 49.81
CA THR A 385 34.92 -3.01 50.42
C THR A 385 33.46 -3.12 50.85
N TYR A 386 32.77 -4.18 50.42
CA TYR A 386 31.36 -4.40 50.74
C TYR A 386 31.19 -4.96 52.14
N ILE A 387 30.25 -4.37 52.90
CA ILE A 387 30.01 -4.68 54.31
C ILE A 387 28.71 -5.47 54.52
N HIS A 388 27.95 -5.73 53.45
CA HIS A 388 26.67 -6.44 53.51
C HIS A 388 26.49 -7.41 52.33
N GLN A 389 25.77 -8.52 52.55
CA GLN A 389 25.54 -9.56 51.54
C GLN A 389 24.82 -9.05 50.28
N GLU A 390 23.91 -8.07 50.44
CA GLU A 390 23.20 -7.43 49.31
C GLU A 390 24.15 -6.62 48.41
N GLN A 391 25.32 -6.23 48.89
CA GLN A 391 26.31 -5.56 48.04
C GLN A 391 27.19 -6.56 47.28
N CYS A 392 27.36 -7.77 47.82
CA CYS A 392 28.35 -8.76 47.42
C CYS A 392 27.90 -9.60 46.21
N LYS A 393 27.71 -8.95 45.06
CA LYS A 393 27.32 -9.61 43.81
C LYS A 393 28.36 -9.44 42.71
N PHE A 394 28.79 -8.20 42.44
CA PHE A 394 29.79 -7.88 41.42
C PHE A 394 30.73 -6.76 41.88
N ASN A 395 31.98 -6.78 41.41
CA ASN A 395 32.93 -5.69 41.64
C ASN A 395 32.85 -4.61 40.54
N ALA A 396 33.73 -3.61 40.62
CA ALA A 396 33.80 -2.50 39.66
C ALA A 396 34.09 -2.92 38.20
N THR A 397 34.72 -4.08 37.96
CA THR A 397 34.99 -4.63 36.61
C THR A 397 33.85 -5.52 36.10
N GLY A 398 32.86 -5.82 36.94
CA GLY A 398 31.73 -6.71 36.62
C GLY A 398 31.98 -8.18 36.92
N ASP A 399 33.10 -8.52 37.56
CA ASP A 399 33.38 -9.88 38.00
C ASP A 399 32.56 -10.22 39.25
N ALA A 400 32.18 -11.49 39.39
CA ALA A 400 31.33 -11.93 40.50
C ALA A 400 32.06 -11.84 41.85
N CYS A 401 31.34 -11.45 42.91
CA CYS A 401 31.78 -11.51 44.29
C CYS A 401 31.16 -12.72 45.02
N GLY A 402 31.86 -13.22 46.04
CA GLY A 402 31.39 -14.27 46.95
C GLY A 402 31.36 -13.77 48.39
N TRP A 403 30.22 -13.98 49.07
CA TRP A 403 30.07 -13.72 50.50
C TRP A 403 30.42 -14.98 51.29
N ASN A 404 31.43 -14.91 52.17
CA ASN A 404 31.88 -16.08 52.94
C ASN A 404 31.17 -16.23 54.31
N GLY A 405 30.14 -15.42 54.57
CA GLY A 405 29.41 -15.37 55.84
C GLY A 405 29.77 -14.15 56.70
N THR A 406 30.98 -13.58 56.56
CA THR A 406 31.42 -12.41 57.35
C THR A 406 31.94 -11.25 56.50
N GLN A 407 32.56 -11.54 55.36
CA GLN A 407 33.15 -10.55 54.46
C GLN A 407 32.91 -10.94 53.00
N CYS A 408 32.96 -9.93 52.13
CA CYS A 408 32.86 -10.12 50.70
C CYS A 408 34.25 -10.14 50.06
N ALA A 409 34.47 -11.03 49.09
CA ALA A 409 35.70 -11.08 48.29
C ALA A 409 35.39 -11.47 46.84
N ASP A 410 36.37 -11.38 45.94
CA ASP A 410 36.20 -11.84 44.56
C ASP A 410 35.86 -13.34 44.56
N LYS A 411 34.85 -13.71 43.78
CA LYS A 411 34.27 -15.07 43.83
C LYS A 411 35.30 -16.10 43.40
N SER A 412 35.60 -17.02 44.31
CA SER A 412 36.53 -18.14 44.09
C SER A 412 36.07 -19.32 44.92
N CYS A 413 36.66 -20.51 44.75
CA CYS A 413 36.27 -21.66 45.56
C CYS A 413 36.43 -21.39 47.07
N ALA A 414 37.44 -20.60 47.45
CA ALA A 414 37.69 -20.20 48.83
C ALA A 414 36.64 -19.25 49.43
N THR A 415 35.80 -18.60 48.62
CA THR A 415 34.72 -17.73 49.12
C THR A 415 33.42 -18.49 49.40
N ALA A 416 33.36 -19.79 49.11
CA ALA A 416 32.24 -20.64 49.52
C ALA A 416 32.30 -20.85 51.05
N PRO A 417 31.26 -20.46 51.81
CA PRO A 417 31.22 -20.71 53.25
C PRO A 417 31.45 -22.18 53.60
N ALA A 418 32.21 -22.45 54.66
CA ALA A 418 32.39 -23.81 55.20
C ALA A 418 31.14 -24.23 56.01
N THR A 419 29.99 -24.33 55.34
CA THR A 419 28.71 -24.73 55.91
C THR A 419 28.23 -26.06 55.31
N ALA A 420 27.14 -26.62 55.85
CA ALA A 420 26.47 -27.78 55.27
C ALA A 420 25.87 -27.50 53.86
N ASP A 421 25.82 -26.24 53.43
CA ASP A 421 25.39 -25.86 52.09
C ASP A 421 26.48 -26.08 51.04
N TYR A 422 27.71 -26.43 51.46
CA TYR A 422 28.88 -26.68 50.60
C TYR A 422 29.75 -27.84 51.14
N ASP A 423 29.13 -28.93 51.57
CA ASP A 423 29.78 -30.12 52.16
C ASP A 423 29.94 -31.31 51.18
N ASP A 424 29.56 -31.11 49.93
CA ASP A 424 29.70 -32.10 48.86
C ASP A 424 30.13 -31.46 47.53
N ASN A 425 30.52 -32.32 46.60
CA ASN A 425 31.06 -31.92 45.31
C ASN A 425 30.02 -31.23 44.42
N ASP A 426 28.74 -31.59 44.48
CA ASP A 426 27.71 -31.01 43.61
C ASP A 426 27.38 -29.58 44.04
N LYS A 427 27.24 -29.37 45.35
CA LYS A 427 27.06 -28.05 45.96
C LYS A 427 28.24 -27.13 45.64
N CYS A 428 29.48 -27.64 45.72
CA CYS A 428 30.66 -26.86 45.38
C CYS A 428 30.79 -26.56 43.88
N ARG A 429 30.44 -27.52 43.01
CA ARG A 429 30.43 -27.31 41.56
C ARG A 429 29.41 -26.26 41.14
N ALA A 430 28.24 -26.23 41.78
CA ALA A 430 27.22 -25.21 41.55
C ALA A 430 27.67 -23.80 41.97
N TYR A 431 28.51 -23.68 43.00
CA TYR A 431 28.93 -22.38 43.53
C TYR A 431 29.68 -21.51 42.51
N PHE A 432 30.65 -22.09 41.77
CA PHE A 432 31.50 -21.35 40.82
C PHE A 432 31.60 -22.06 39.46
N ASN A 433 30.45 -22.31 38.83
CA ASN A 433 30.33 -22.80 37.44
C ASN A 433 31.25 -23.99 37.12
N ASN A 434 31.18 -25.07 37.90
CA ASN A 434 31.99 -26.28 37.74
C ASN A 434 33.51 -26.05 37.82
N LYS A 435 33.97 -25.02 38.54
CA LYS A 435 35.42 -24.80 38.80
C LYS A 435 35.89 -25.29 40.16
N CYS A 436 34.95 -25.59 41.06
CA CYS A 436 35.26 -26.01 42.43
C CYS A 436 34.82 -27.44 42.72
N THR A 437 35.45 -28.04 43.72
CA THR A 437 35.05 -29.29 44.36
C THR A 437 35.11 -29.14 45.87
N VAL A 438 34.60 -30.11 46.61
CA VAL A 438 34.59 -30.08 48.09
C VAL A 438 36.02 -30.17 48.65
N ALA A 439 36.31 -29.40 49.68
CA ALA A 439 37.58 -29.45 50.41
C ALA A 439 37.82 -30.80 51.08
N GLU A 440 39.08 -31.12 51.39
CA GLU A 440 39.47 -32.37 52.09
C GLU A 440 38.83 -32.48 53.49
N SER A 441 38.58 -31.35 54.14
CA SER A 441 37.86 -31.25 55.41
C SER A 441 36.39 -31.69 55.34
N GLY A 442 35.82 -31.81 54.14
CA GLY A 442 34.41 -32.15 53.91
C GLY A 442 33.43 -30.98 54.08
N GLN A 443 33.91 -29.75 54.25
CA GLN A 443 33.09 -28.52 54.31
C GLN A 443 33.83 -27.37 53.64
N GLY A 444 33.14 -26.62 52.77
CA GLY A 444 33.72 -25.57 51.94
C GLY A 444 34.32 -26.10 50.64
N CYS A 445 34.63 -25.18 49.73
CA CYS A 445 35.06 -25.53 48.37
C CYS A 445 36.52 -25.16 48.08
N VAL A 446 37.17 -25.96 47.24
CA VAL A 446 38.53 -25.74 46.70
C VAL A 446 38.50 -25.90 45.18
N ASP A 447 39.56 -25.48 44.49
CA ASP A 447 39.67 -25.65 43.03
C ASP A 447 39.68 -27.13 42.65
N ILE A 448 39.09 -27.47 41.50
CA ILE A 448 39.14 -28.86 40.97
C ILE A 448 40.58 -29.23 40.61
N PRO A 449 41.09 -30.38 41.11
CA PRO A 449 42.40 -30.88 40.72
C PRO A 449 42.60 -31.09 39.21
N ASP A 450 43.83 -30.88 38.72
CA ASP A 450 44.17 -30.93 37.29
C ASP A 450 43.99 -32.33 36.68
N THR A 451 44.13 -33.40 37.47
CA THR A 451 43.92 -34.78 37.02
C THR A 451 43.11 -35.59 38.04
N CYS A 452 42.38 -36.60 37.56
CA CYS A 452 41.60 -37.51 38.40
C CYS A 452 42.46 -38.14 39.50
N GLU A 453 43.72 -38.46 39.21
CA GLU A 453 44.64 -39.20 40.09
C GLU A 453 45.04 -38.44 41.36
N THR A 454 44.73 -37.15 41.43
CA THR A 454 45.01 -36.29 42.60
C THR A 454 43.77 -36.01 43.45
N MET A 455 42.62 -36.60 43.09
CA MET A 455 41.34 -36.41 43.77
C MET A 455 41.10 -37.42 44.89
N ILE A 456 40.44 -36.98 45.95
CA ILE A 456 39.85 -37.88 46.96
C ILE A 456 38.52 -38.46 46.47
N GLU A 457 38.00 -39.47 47.18
CA GLU A 457 36.75 -40.18 46.82
C GLU A 457 35.59 -39.23 46.53
N LYS A 458 35.35 -38.24 47.41
CA LYS A 458 34.27 -37.27 47.25
C LYS A 458 34.43 -36.32 46.04
N GLN A 459 35.63 -36.19 45.51
CA GLN A 459 35.95 -35.31 44.37
C GLN A 459 35.93 -36.06 43.02
N CYS A 460 35.91 -37.41 43.05
CA CYS A 460 36.21 -38.29 41.93
C CYS A 460 35.08 -38.39 40.89
N VAL A 461 34.83 -37.28 40.18
CA VAL A 461 33.75 -37.15 39.18
C VAL A 461 34.30 -36.70 37.84
N THR A 462 34.94 -35.53 37.80
CA THR A 462 35.50 -34.97 36.57
C THR A 462 36.66 -34.04 36.89
N ASP A 463 37.77 -34.20 36.18
CA ASP A 463 38.93 -33.32 36.30
C ASP A 463 38.71 -31.92 35.70
N LYS A 464 39.68 -31.03 35.90
CA LYS A 464 39.64 -29.66 35.38
C LYS A 464 39.56 -29.58 33.85
N SER A 465 39.98 -30.63 33.14
CA SER A 465 39.93 -30.71 31.67
C SER A 465 38.63 -31.32 31.14
N GLY A 466 37.71 -31.73 32.01
CA GLY A 466 36.42 -32.32 31.63
C GLY A 466 36.47 -33.84 31.44
N ARG A 467 37.55 -34.53 31.82
CA ARG A 467 37.65 -35.99 31.73
C ARG A 467 36.92 -36.64 32.89
N LEU A 468 36.09 -37.65 32.59
CA LEU A 468 35.34 -38.39 33.60
C LEU A 468 36.29 -39.25 34.44
N CYS A 469 36.10 -39.22 35.75
CA CYS A 469 36.89 -39.98 36.71
C CYS A 469 36.09 -41.14 37.31
N TYR A 470 36.78 -42.13 37.85
CA TYR A 470 36.21 -43.28 38.53
C TYR A 470 37.06 -43.64 39.76
N TRP A 471 36.41 -43.84 40.90
CA TRP A 471 37.08 -44.29 42.11
C TRP A 471 37.21 -45.82 42.09
N ASN A 472 38.44 -46.34 42.03
CA ASN A 472 38.68 -47.78 41.94
C ASN A 472 38.70 -48.51 43.30
N GLY A 473 38.30 -47.83 44.37
CA GLY A 473 38.37 -48.33 45.75
C GLY A 473 39.64 -47.91 46.50
N THR A 474 40.72 -47.56 45.80
CA THR A 474 41.99 -47.11 46.40
C THR A 474 42.37 -45.68 45.99
N ALA A 475 42.14 -45.34 44.72
CA ALA A 475 42.47 -44.04 44.15
C ALA A 475 41.44 -43.66 43.08
N CYS A 476 41.35 -42.36 42.81
CA CYS A 476 40.59 -41.85 41.69
C CYS A 476 41.42 -41.99 40.40
N ILE A 477 40.84 -42.51 39.33
CA ILE A 477 41.51 -42.70 38.04
C ILE A 477 40.65 -42.17 36.89
N THR A 478 41.27 -41.81 35.77
CA THR A 478 40.52 -41.40 34.56
C THR A 478 39.78 -42.59 33.92
N ARG A 479 38.51 -42.43 33.51
CA ARG A 479 37.72 -43.49 32.85
C ARG A 479 38.25 -43.81 31.44
N SER A 480 38.35 -45.09 31.11
CA SER A 480 38.58 -45.64 29.76
C SER A 480 37.69 -46.88 29.56
N CYS A 481 37.40 -47.30 28.32
CA CYS A 481 36.62 -48.53 28.12
C CYS A 481 37.27 -49.73 28.86
N ASP A 482 38.60 -49.82 28.83
CA ASP A 482 39.35 -50.94 29.38
C ASP A 482 39.37 -51.02 30.93
N ASN A 483 38.99 -49.95 31.64
CA ASN A 483 39.02 -49.89 33.11
C ASN A 483 37.64 -49.88 33.78
N ALA A 484 36.62 -50.37 33.06
CA ALA A 484 35.27 -50.51 33.60
C ALA A 484 35.23 -51.46 34.84
N PRO A 485 34.37 -51.17 35.85
CA PRO A 485 34.22 -51.97 37.07
C PRO A 485 33.87 -53.43 36.81
N GLU A 486 34.17 -54.33 37.75
CA GLU A 486 33.81 -55.76 37.62
C GLU A 486 32.30 -56.02 37.51
N ALA A 487 31.47 -55.10 37.99
CA ALA A 487 30.03 -55.17 37.86
C ALA A 487 29.52 -54.85 36.44
N THR A 488 30.37 -54.34 35.55
CA THR A 488 30.02 -54.01 34.16
C THR A 488 30.09 -55.27 33.29
N VAL A 489 28.95 -55.94 33.10
CA VAL A 489 28.87 -57.25 32.40
C VAL A 489 27.98 -57.21 31.15
N THR A 490 27.35 -56.07 30.87
CA THR A 490 26.50 -55.86 29.68
C THR A 490 27.00 -54.70 28.82
N ALA A 491 26.62 -54.71 27.54
CA ALA A 491 26.95 -53.63 26.60
C ALA A 491 26.35 -52.27 27.02
N ASP A 492 25.17 -52.28 27.64
CA ASP A 492 24.52 -51.07 28.16
C ASP A 492 25.26 -50.51 29.37
N GLU A 493 25.78 -51.36 30.26
CA GLU A 493 26.60 -50.94 31.39
C GLU A 493 27.95 -50.38 30.91
N CYS A 494 28.59 -50.96 29.88
CA CYS A 494 29.80 -50.40 29.26
C CYS A 494 29.54 -48.99 28.68
N ASN A 495 28.43 -48.83 27.95
CA ASN A 495 28.07 -47.55 27.36
C ASN A 495 27.64 -46.51 28.40
N THR A 496 27.06 -46.96 29.53
CA THR A 496 26.73 -46.11 30.68
C THR A 496 28.00 -45.69 31.43
N TYR A 497 29.01 -46.57 31.48
CA TYR A 497 30.30 -46.28 32.08
C TYR A 497 31.09 -45.24 31.29
N LEU A 498 31.24 -45.42 29.97
CA LEU A 498 31.81 -44.40 29.11
C LEU A 498 31.12 -44.46 27.75
N ALA A 499 30.49 -43.35 27.35
CA ALA A 499 29.75 -43.28 26.10
C ALA A 499 30.68 -43.60 24.92
N GLY A 500 30.28 -44.55 24.08
CA GLY A 500 31.11 -45.07 23.00
C GLY A 500 31.76 -46.42 23.28
N CYS A 501 31.59 -47.00 24.47
CA CYS A 501 32.04 -48.36 24.77
C CYS A 501 30.92 -49.42 24.60
N THR A 502 31.28 -50.66 24.27
CA THR A 502 30.41 -51.84 24.20
C THR A 502 31.12 -53.05 24.82
N LEU A 503 30.38 -54.14 25.06
CA LEU A 503 30.93 -55.35 25.67
C LEU A 503 31.96 -56.02 24.73
N ASP A 504 33.08 -56.47 25.29
CA ASP A 504 34.08 -57.29 24.65
C ASP A 504 34.32 -58.58 25.46
N VAL A 505 34.62 -59.67 24.76
CA VAL A 505 34.76 -61.00 25.38
C VAL A 505 36.06 -61.11 26.20
N ASP A 506 37.10 -60.33 25.86
CA ASP A 506 38.44 -60.45 26.45
C ASP A 506 38.79 -59.29 27.39
N VAL A 507 38.34 -58.06 27.10
CA VAL A 507 38.64 -56.84 27.89
C VAL A 507 37.42 -56.21 28.59
N LYS A 508 36.30 -56.94 28.65
CA LYS A 508 34.99 -56.51 29.21
C LYS A 508 34.34 -55.37 28.43
N CYS A 509 34.97 -54.21 28.28
CA CYS A 509 34.46 -53.13 27.45
C CYS A 509 35.51 -52.66 26.44
N LYS A 510 35.09 -52.45 25.18
CA LYS A 510 35.89 -51.86 24.09
C LYS A 510 35.15 -50.70 23.44
N THR A 511 35.79 -49.94 22.54
CA THR A 511 35.12 -48.92 21.72
C THR A 511 34.18 -49.55 20.67
N LYS A 512 32.99 -48.97 20.49
CA LYS A 512 31.97 -49.38 19.50
C LYS A 512 32.44 -49.22 18.05
N VAL A 513 32.17 -50.23 17.22
CA VAL A 513 32.21 -50.15 15.74
C VAL A 513 30.85 -50.54 15.14
N CYS A 514 30.59 -50.23 13.85
CA CYS A 514 29.29 -50.51 13.23
C CYS A 514 28.93 -52.00 13.31
N GLU A 515 29.92 -52.85 13.07
CA GLU A 515 29.78 -54.29 12.96
C GLU A 515 29.45 -54.98 14.29
N ASP A 516 29.56 -54.26 15.43
CA ASP A 516 29.17 -54.77 16.75
C ASP A 516 27.63 -54.88 16.92
N PHE A 517 26.84 -54.31 15.99
CA PHE A 517 25.38 -54.24 16.10
C PHE A 517 24.67 -55.05 15.02
N ALA A 518 23.97 -56.11 15.43
CA ALA A 518 23.18 -56.96 14.54
C ALA A 518 21.76 -56.40 14.28
N PHE A 519 21.65 -55.15 13.83
CA PHE A 519 20.36 -54.54 13.51
C PHE A 519 20.03 -54.57 12.01
N ALA A 520 18.78 -54.92 11.70
CA ALA A 520 18.26 -55.01 10.34
C ALA A 520 17.62 -53.71 9.81
N THR A 521 17.64 -52.60 10.58
CA THR A 521 17.01 -51.32 10.18
C THR A 521 17.98 -50.14 10.28
N ASP A 522 17.89 -49.18 9.36
CA ASP A 522 18.72 -47.96 9.36
C ASP A 522 18.56 -47.14 10.64
N ALA A 523 17.34 -47.06 11.16
CA ALA A 523 17.03 -46.27 12.36
C ALA A 523 17.80 -46.79 13.58
N LEU A 524 17.80 -48.12 13.79
CA LEU A 524 18.52 -48.74 14.90
C LEU A 524 20.05 -48.64 14.72
N CYS A 525 20.56 -48.82 13.50
CA CYS A 525 21.99 -48.65 13.22
C CYS A 525 22.46 -47.21 13.43
N ARG A 526 21.69 -46.22 12.96
CA ARG A 526 22.00 -44.79 13.12
C ARG A 526 21.95 -44.36 14.58
N GLN A 527 21.04 -44.95 15.36
CA GLN A 527 20.95 -44.71 16.79
C GLN A 527 22.16 -45.30 17.54
N ALA A 528 22.68 -46.45 17.09
CA ALA A 528 23.86 -47.07 17.69
C ALA A 528 25.14 -46.27 17.43
N ILE A 529 25.37 -45.86 16.17
CA ILE A 529 26.42 -44.94 15.75
C ILE A 529 25.89 -44.16 14.53
N SER A 530 25.94 -42.83 14.58
CA SER A 530 25.30 -41.96 13.57
C SER A 530 25.82 -42.16 12.13
N THR A 531 27.04 -42.65 11.98
CA THR A 531 27.68 -42.94 10.69
C THR A 531 27.39 -44.34 10.15
N CYS A 532 26.58 -45.16 10.82
CA CYS A 532 26.22 -46.50 10.34
C CYS A 532 24.85 -46.54 9.65
N THR A 533 24.66 -47.56 8.82
CA THR A 533 23.40 -48.00 8.20
C THR A 533 23.33 -49.54 8.25
N THR A 534 22.23 -50.15 7.83
CA THR A 534 22.08 -51.62 7.87
C THR A 534 22.38 -52.26 6.50
N ASN A 535 23.03 -53.42 6.50
CA ASN A 535 23.11 -54.30 5.33
C ASN A 535 21.93 -55.29 5.22
N GLY A 536 20.91 -55.13 6.08
CA GLY A 536 19.73 -56.01 6.16
C GLY A 536 19.84 -57.08 7.25
N THR A 537 21.01 -57.23 7.87
CA THR A 537 21.23 -58.19 8.98
C THR A 537 22.10 -57.59 10.08
N ASN A 538 23.16 -56.85 9.71
CA ASN A 538 24.06 -56.16 10.62
C ASN A 538 24.23 -54.69 10.22
N CYS A 539 24.67 -53.88 11.17
CA CYS A 539 25.08 -52.50 10.89
C CYS A 539 26.46 -52.47 10.22
N VAL A 540 26.60 -51.55 9.28
CA VAL A 540 27.79 -51.29 8.47
C VAL A 540 27.98 -49.78 8.30
N THR A 541 29.15 -49.35 7.88
CA THR A 541 29.41 -47.91 7.64
C THR A 541 28.53 -47.36 6.50
N ARG A 542 27.91 -46.18 6.71
CA ARG A 542 27.05 -45.50 5.74
C ARG A 542 27.88 -44.90 4.60
N GLY A 543 27.56 -45.27 3.36
CA GLY A 543 28.16 -44.75 2.13
C GLY A 543 27.21 -43.88 1.29
N THR A 544 27.40 -43.87 -0.03
CA THR A 544 26.48 -43.28 -1.02
C THR A 544 25.21 -44.12 -1.18
N CYS A 545 24.14 -43.59 -1.80
CA CYS A 545 22.91 -44.35 -2.05
C CYS A 545 23.21 -45.66 -2.80
N PHE A 546 24.10 -45.64 -3.79
CA PHE A 546 24.47 -46.82 -4.59
C PHE A 546 25.22 -47.91 -3.80
N GLN A 547 25.74 -47.58 -2.61
CA GLN A 547 26.43 -48.53 -1.73
C GLN A 547 25.51 -49.17 -0.69
N ALA A 548 24.22 -48.79 -0.65
CA ALA A 548 23.26 -49.41 0.26
C ALA A 548 22.99 -50.86 -0.16
N MET A 549 23.30 -51.80 0.74
CA MET A 549 23.24 -53.25 0.46
C MET A 549 21.85 -53.86 0.69
N SER A 550 20.90 -53.08 1.22
CA SER A 550 19.54 -53.53 1.51
C SER A 550 18.51 -52.42 1.37
N GLN A 551 17.24 -52.79 1.20
CA GLN A 551 16.12 -51.85 1.20
C GLN A 551 16.05 -51.05 2.51
N ALA A 552 16.28 -51.72 3.63
CA ALA A 552 16.23 -51.11 4.96
C ALA A 552 17.36 -50.09 5.20
N GLY A 553 18.49 -50.20 4.48
CA GLY A 553 19.60 -49.24 4.50
C GLY A 553 19.52 -48.14 3.44
N CYS A 554 18.60 -48.25 2.47
CA CYS A 554 18.43 -47.30 1.38
C CYS A 554 17.56 -46.09 1.80
N VAL A 555 18.10 -45.26 2.70
CA VAL A 555 17.37 -44.12 3.27
C VAL A 555 18.04 -42.79 2.91
N THR A 556 19.28 -42.61 3.36
CA THR A 556 20.08 -41.41 3.07
C THR A 556 21.56 -41.75 2.94
N SER A 557 22.26 -41.04 2.07
CA SER A 557 23.72 -41.15 1.92
C SER A 557 24.49 -40.53 3.11
N ALA A 558 25.80 -40.77 3.17
CA ALA A 558 26.73 -40.09 4.08
C ALA A 558 26.78 -38.55 3.88
N THR A 559 26.29 -38.05 2.75
CA THR A 559 26.18 -36.61 2.42
C THR A 559 24.75 -36.09 2.52
N ASN A 560 23.84 -36.82 3.18
CA ASN A 560 22.42 -36.47 3.37
C ASN A 560 21.57 -36.37 2.08
N GLN A 561 21.96 -37.03 1.00
CA GLN A 561 21.09 -37.19 -0.18
C GLN A 561 19.99 -38.20 0.11
N GLN A 562 18.74 -37.89 -0.25
CA GLN A 562 17.62 -38.83 -0.15
C GLN A 562 17.79 -39.97 -1.16
N CYS A 563 17.66 -41.21 -0.69
CA CYS A 563 17.77 -42.40 -1.53
C CYS A 563 16.39 -43.02 -1.79
N GLU A 564 16.25 -43.74 -2.90
CA GLU A 564 15.06 -44.50 -3.26
C GLU A 564 15.45 -45.94 -3.63
N TRP A 565 14.72 -46.92 -3.09
CA TRP A 565 14.95 -48.33 -3.37
C TRP A 565 14.16 -48.77 -4.60
N MET A 566 14.87 -49.22 -5.63
CA MET A 566 14.28 -49.76 -6.84
C MET A 566 14.10 -51.27 -6.69
N PRO A 567 12.86 -51.80 -6.69
CA PRO A 567 12.62 -53.24 -6.60
C PRO A 567 13.15 -53.95 -7.85
N ALA A 568 13.41 -55.26 -7.73
CA ALA A 568 13.81 -56.08 -8.86
C ALA A 568 12.69 -56.14 -9.90
N VAL A 569 13.01 -55.91 -11.18
CA VAL A 569 12.05 -55.98 -12.30
C VAL A 569 12.64 -56.87 -13.39
N GLY A 570 11.97 -57.99 -13.68
CA GLY A 570 12.46 -58.99 -14.64
C GLY A 570 13.78 -59.62 -14.17
N ASN A 571 14.82 -59.55 -15.00
CA ASN A 571 16.16 -60.05 -14.69
C ASN A 571 17.07 -59.02 -13.99
N ASN A 572 16.59 -57.78 -13.74
CA ASN A 572 17.37 -56.75 -13.07
C ASN A 572 17.27 -56.89 -11.55
N GLN A 573 18.42 -56.93 -10.88
CA GLN A 573 18.50 -57.01 -9.42
C GLN A 573 18.05 -55.70 -8.77
N ALA A 574 17.45 -55.78 -7.57
CA ALA A 574 17.07 -54.61 -6.79
C ALA A 574 18.30 -53.79 -6.41
N TYR A 575 18.17 -52.46 -6.42
CA TYR A 575 19.27 -51.55 -6.13
C TYR A 575 18.77 -50.24 -5.51
N CYS A 576 19.67 -49.50 -4.87
CA CYS A 576 19.38 -48.19 -4.30
C CYS A 576 19.96 -47.07 -5.17
N THR A 577 19.22 -45.99 -5.35
CA THR A 577 19.64 -44.82 -6.15
C THR A 577 19.27 -43.51 -5.46
N VAL A 578 19.71 -42.38 -6.02
CA VAL A 578 19.30 -41.05 -5.54
C VAL A 578 17.86 -40.77 -5.96
N LYS A 579 17.05 -40.28 -5.01
CA LYS A 579 15.65 -39.92 -5.23
C LYS A 579 15.52 -38.69 -6.14
N THR A 580 14.79 -38.84 -7.23
CA THR A 580 14.46 -37.78 -8.23
C THR A 580 13.06 -37.98 -8.79
N CYS A 581 12.46 -37.00 -9.48
CA CYS A 581 11.15 -37.18 -10.14
C CYS A 581 11.05 -38.46 -10.98
N ASN A 582 12.14 -38.84 -11.66
CA ASN A 582 12.17 -39.99 -12.57
C ASN A 582 12.23 -41.35 -11.85
N THR A 583 12.55 -41.37 -10.55
CA THR A 583 12.57 -42.59 -9.72
C THR A 583 11.22 -42.90 -9.06
N ALA A 584 10.21 -42.05 -9.30
CA ALA A 584 8.88 -42.23 -8.75
C ALA A 584 8.20 -43.50 -9.29
N PRO A 585 7.45 -44.25 -8.45
CA PRO A 585 6.72 -45.41 -8.90
C PRO A 585 5.57 -45.04 -9.83
N ASN A 586 5.26 -45.91 -10.79
CA ASN A 586 4.19 -45.70 -11.78
C ASN A 586 2.78 -45.62 -11.16
N THR A 587 2.63 -45.96 -9.88
CA THR A 587 1.38 -45.83 -9.11
C THR A 587 1.01 -44.37 -8.82
N LEU A 588 1.96 -43.43 -8.93
CA LEU A 588 1.67 -42.00 -8.78
C LEU A 588 1.10 -41.47 -10.10
N THR A 589 -0.21 -41.24 -10.13
CA THR A 589 -0.96 -40.83 -11.33
C THR A 589 -1.57 -39.42 -11.22
N SER A 590 -1.26 -38.69 -10.15
CA SER A 590 -1.77 -37.33 -9.92
C SER A 590 -0.65 -36.34 -9.62
N GLU A 591 -0.92 -35.08 -9.94
CA GLU A 591 -0.06 -33.94 -9.66
C GLU A 591 0.33 -33.83 -8.18
N ALA A 592 -0.66 -33.93 -7.28
CA ALA A 592 -0.43 -33.85 -5.84
C ALA A 592 0.43 -35.00 -5.32
N ALA A 593 0.22 -36.21 -5.85
CA ALA A 593 1.02 -37.38 -5.47
C ALA A 593 2.48 -37.24 -5.93
N CYS A 594 2.72 -36.69 -7.13
CA CYS A 594 4.06 -36.43 -7.63
C CYS A 594 4.77 -35.30 -6.89
N ALA A 595 4.06 -34.20 -6.60
CA ALA A 595 4.59 -33.09 -5.82
C ALA A 595 4.94 -33.51 -4.38
N GLY A 596 4.17 -34.43 -3.79
CA GLY A 596 4.45 -35.01 -2.48
C GLY A 596 5.62 -36.01 -2.47
N TYR A 597 5.92 -36.64 -3.61
CA TYR A 597 7.03 -37.59 -3.73
C TYR A 597 8.39 -36.89 -3.81
N PHE A 598 8.51 -35.84 -4.63
CA PHE A 598 9.71 -35.02 -4.74
C PHE A 598 9.36 -33.63 -5.29
N THR A 599 10.05 -32.59 -4.82
CA THR A 599 9.73 -31.20 -5.16
C THR A 599 9.89 -30.95 -6.67
N ASN A 600 9.01 -30.12 -7.24
CA ASN A 600 8.97 -29.76 -8.66
C ASN A 600 8.64 -30.91 -9.63
N CYS A 601 8.00 -31.98 -9.15
CA CYS A 601 7.51 -33.06 -10.01
C CYS A 601 6.03 -32.89 -10.37
N THR A 602 5.67 -33.44 -11.54
CA THR A 602 4.31 -33.54 -12.09
C THR A 602 4.09 -34.96 -12.63
N THR A 603 2.82 -35.36 -12.80
CA THR A 603 2.47 -36.69 -13.34
C THR A 603 2.72 -36.75 -14.85
N LYS A 604 3.15 -37.92 -15.36
CA LYS A 604 3.28 -38.18 -16.80
C LYS A 604 2.25 -39.20 -17.29
N ASN A 605 2.07 -39.29 -18.62
CA ASN A 605 1.17 -40.28 -19.22
C ASN A 605 1.61 -41.71 -18.89
N GLY A 606 0.68 -42.55 -18.45
CA GLY A 606 0.96 -43.93 -18.02
C GLY A 606 1.44 -44.09 -16.57
N GLY A 607 1.47 -43.02 -15.79
CA GLY A 607 1.87 -43.04 -14.37
C GLY A 607 3.36 -42.77 -14.12
N GLY A 608 3.68 -42.43 -12.88
CA GLY A 608 5.00 -41.98 -12.45
C GLY A 608 5.18 -40.46 -12.64
N CYS A 609 6.32 -39.95 -12.17
CA CYS A 609 6.56 -38.52 -12.12
C CYS A 609 7.66 -38.07 -13.10
N VAL A 610 7.60 -36.80 -13.46
CA VAL A 610 8.59 -36.09 -14.28
C VAL A 610 8.74 -34.67 -13.75
N THR A 611 9.86 -34.01 -14.03
CA THR A 611 10.08 -32.62 -13.60
C THR A 611 9.13 -31.67 -14.34
N LYS A 612 8.57 -30.70 -13.62
CA LYS A 612 7.77 -29.60 -14.20
C LYS A 612 8.61 -28.79 -15.19
N SER A 613 7.96 -28.33 -16.26
CA SER A 613 8.56 -27.42 -17.26
C SER A 613 7.54 -26.37 -17.73
N THR A 614 7.27 -26.25 -19.03
CA THR A 614 6.30 -25.27 -19.59
C THR A 614 4.91 -25.90 -19.78
N CYS A 615 3.85 -25.10 -19.84
CA CYS A 615 2.50 -25.61 -20.12
C CYS A 615 2.46 -26.41 -21.43
N ALA A 616 3.16 -25.94 -22.47
CA ALA A 616 3.22 -26.62 -23.77
C ALA A 616 3.88 -28.01 -23.74
N ALA A 617 4.73 -28.30 -22.75
CA ALA A 617 5.40 -29.60 -22.60
C ALA A 617 4.51 -30.65 -21.90
N VAL A 618 3.38 -30.23 -21.33
CA VAL A 618 2.44 -31.11 -20.64
C VAL A 618 1.57 -31.85 -21.65
N THR A 619 1.58 -33.18 -21.56
CA THR A 619 0.89 -34.08 -22.50
C THR A 619 -0.35 -34.75 -21.92
N VAL A 620 -0.71 -34.46 -20.66
CA VAL A 620 -1.90 -35.01 -19.99
C VAL A 620 -2.65 -33.93 -19.21
N ASP A 621 -3.98 -33.97 -19.23
CA ASP A 621 -4.86 -32.99 -18.59
C ASP A 621 -4.60 -32.86 -17.08
N ALA A 622 -4.41 -33.99 -16.40
CA ALA A 622 -4.12 -34.03 -14.96
C ALA A 622 -2.84 -33.26 -14.54
N ALA A 623 -1.93 -33.00 -15.48
CA ALA A 623 -0.70 -32.23 -15.26
C ALA A 623 -0.81 -30.77 -15.78
N CYS A 624 -1.90 -30.39 -16.45
CA CYS A 624 -2.08 -29.09 -17.09
C CYS A 624 -2.61 -28.04 -16.10
N THR A 625 -1.84 -27.78 -15.05
CA THR A 625 -2.24 -26.90 -13.96
C THR A 625 -1.36 -25.65 -13.92
N THR A 626 -0.05 -25.83 -13.69
CA THR A 626 0.93 -24.75 -13.57
C THR A 626 2.29 -25.18 -14.11
N ALA A 627 2.96 -24.28 -14.83
CA ALA A 627 4.35 -24.44 -15.24
C ALA A 627 5.32 -24.26 -14.04
N LEU A 628 6.60 -24.63 -14.24
CA LEU A 628 7.66 -24.52 -13.22
C LEU A 628 7.85 -23.08 -12.70
N ASN A 629 7.57 -22.07 -13.54
CA ASN A 629 7.67 -20.65 -13.20
C ASN A 629 6.38 -20.07 -12.58
N GLY A 630 5.33 -20.88 -12.36
CA GLY A 630 4.04 -20.43 -11.83
C GLY A 630 3.02 -19.96 -12.86
N THR A 631 3.30 -20.00 -14.18
CA THR A 631 2.29 -19.71 -15.20
C THR A 631 1.12 -20.69 -15.10
N ILE A 632 -0.11 -20.17 -15.08
CA ILE A 632 -1.34 -20.99 -15.01
C ILE A 632 -1.67 -21.54 -16.40
N CYS A 633 -1.86 -22.85 -16.48
CA CYS A 633 -2.16 -23.54 -17.72
C CYS A 633 -3.66 -23.84 -17.87
N ALA A 634 -4.11 -24.05 -19.10
CA ALA A 634 -5.43 -24.58 -19.45
C ALA A 634 -5.30 -25.69 -20.47
N TRP A 635 -6.07 -26.75 -20.26
CA TRP A 635 -6.17 -27.85 -21.19
C TRP A 635 -7.08 -27.48 -22.36
N ASP A 636 -6.55 -27.57 -23.58
CA ASP A 636 -7.33 -27.46 -24.80
C ASP A 636 -7.78 -28.87 -25.22
N SER A 637 -9.05 -29.18 -24.93
CA SER A 637 -9.65 -30.48 -25.24
C SER A 637 -9.81 -30.71 -26.75
N ALA A 638 -9.85 -29.66 -27.57
CA ALA A 638 -9.94 -29.79 -29.02
C ALA A 638 -8.59 -30.15 -29.64
N GLN A 639 -7.50 -29.65 -29.06
CA GLN A 639 -6.14 -29.90 -29.54
C GLN A 639 -5.40 -31.02 -28.78
N ASN A 640 -6.00 -31.56 -27.70
CA ASN A 640 -5.36 -32.47 -26.75
C ASN A 640 -3.98 -31.96 -26.29
N LYS A 641 -3.89 -30.66 -26.02
CA LYS A 641 -2.65 -29.98 -25.64
C LYS A 641 -2.91 -28.99 -24.52
N CYS A 642 -1.90 -28.83 -23.68
CA CYS A 642 -1.90 -27.82 -22.64
C CYS A 642 -1.31 -26.51 -23.16
N ARG A 643 -1.98 -25.38 -22.87
CA ARG A 643 -1.52 -24.02 -23.25
C ARG A 643 -1.58 -23.07 -22.06
N ASP A 644 -0.94 -21.92 -22.18
CA ASP A 644 -1.08 -20.84 -21.21
C ASP A 644 -2.52 -20.29 -21.24
N LYS A 645 -3.08 -19.97 -20.06
CA LYS A 645 -4.38 -19.27 -19.98
C LYS A 645 -4.28 -17.84 -20.47
N ASP A 646 -5.20 -17.40 -21.33
CA ASP A 646 -5.33 -16.00 -21.80
C ASP A 646 -6.42 -15.24 -21.01
N CYS A 647 -6.47 -13.92 -21.11
CA CYS A 647 -7.41 -13.07 -20.36
C CYS A 647 -8.87 -13.53 -20.54
N GLN A 648 -9.25 -13.91 -21.76
CA GLN A 648 -10.59 -14.37 -22.09
C GLN A 648 -11.03 -15.66 -21.38
N ASP A 649 -10.08 -16.45 -20.86
CA ASP A 649 -10.36 -17.69 -20.13
C ASP A 649 -10.83 -17.39 -18.68
N PHE A 650 -10.64 -16.15 -18.19
CA PHE A 650 -11.03 -15.73 -16.85
C PHE A 650 -12.37 -14.99 -16.84
N SER A 651 -13.13 -15.16 -15.76
CA SER A 651 -14.37 -14.41 -15.53
C SER A 651 -14.08 -13.23 -14.60
N GLY A 652 -14.64 -12.07 -14.91
CA GLY A 652 -14.45 -10.85 -14.14
C GLY A 652 -15.19 -9.66 -14.74
N THR A 653 -15.81 -8.84 -13.90
CA THR A 653 -16.60 -7.67 -14.28
C THR A 653 -15.90 -6.34 -14.00
N SER A 654 -14.72 -6.38 -13.37
CA SER A 654 -13.93 -5.21 -13.02
C SER A 654 -12.45 -5.39 -13.37
N HIS A 655 -11.75 -4.27 -13.58
CA HIS A 655 -10.31 -4.25 -13.79
C HIS A 655 -9.55 -4.99 -12.69
N ALA A 656 -9.83 -4.69 -11.42
CA ALA A 656 -9.15 -5.32 -10.28
C ALA A 656 -9.38 -6.84 -10.21
N ALA A 657 -10.61 -7.29 -10.47
CA ALA A 657 -10.92 -8.72 -10.51
C ALA A 657 -10.12 -9.42 -11.62
N CYS A 658 -10.02 -8.82 -12.81
CA CYS A 658 -9.29 -9.38 -13.94
C CYS A 658 -7.77 -9.32 -13.78
N GLN A 659 -7.23 -8.23 -13.24
CA GLN A 659 -5.81 -8.10 -12.93
C GLN A 659 -5.36 -9.10 -11.86
N GLY A 660 -6.22 -9.38 -10.87
CA GLY A 660 -5.96 -10.42 -9.86
C GLY A 660 -5.87 -11.83 -10.44
N GLN A 661 -6.46 -12.08 -11.62
CA GLN A 661 -6.34 -13.37 -12.32
C GLN A 661 -5.06 -13.45 -13.15
N ARG A 662 -4.74 -12.40 -13.91
CA ARG A 662 -3.53 -12.29 -14.71
C ARG A 662 -3.18 -10.84 -14.97
N ALA A 663 -1.91 -10.49 -14.73
CA ALA A 663 -1.38 -9.16 -15.06
C ALA A 663 -1.52 -8.87 -16.56
N GLY A 664 -2.05 -7.68 -16.89
CA GLY A 664 -2.33 -7.26 -18.27
C GLY A 664 -3.76 -7.55 -18.75
N CYS A 665 -4.64 -8.01 -17.86
CA CYS A 665 -6.07 -8.20 -18.15
C CYS A 665 -6.94 -7.13 -17.50
N THR A 666 -8.02 -6.74 -18.16
CA THR A 666 -9.03 -5.78 -17.69
C THR A 666 -10.43 -6.34 -17.89
N ALA A 667 -11.46 -5.62 -17.45
CA ALA A 667 -12.85 -6.02 -17.66
C ALA A 667 -13.18 -6.07 -19.17
N GLY A 668 -13.83 -7.14 -19.61
CA GLY A 668 -14.32 -7.31 -20.98
C GLY A 668 -15.85 -7.40 -21.03
N ALA A 669 -16.38 -7.64 -22.24
CA ALA A 669 -17.81 -7.84 -22.44
C ALA A 669 -18.29 -9.14 -21.76
N ASN A 670 -19.59 -9.19 -21.42
CA ASN A 670 -20.27 -10.41 -20.93
C ASN A 670 -19.66 -11.01 -19.64
N GLY A 671 -19.02 -10.20 -18.80
CA GLY A 671 -18.44 -10.65 -17.52
C GLY A 671 -17.19 -11.53 -17.67
N LYS A 672 -16.52 -11.47 -18.83
CA LYS A 672 -15.21 -12.08 -19.07
C LYS A 672 -14.11 -11.04 -19.01
N CYS A 673 -12.90 -11.46 -18.66
CA CYS A 673 -11.73 -10.59 -18.74
C CYS A 673 -11.26 -10.46 -20.19
N ALA A 674 -10.65 -9.32 -20.51
CA ALA A 674 -10.09 -9.01 -21.82
C ALA A 674 -8.66 -8.47 -21.67
N ARG A 675 -7.90 -8.47 -22.77
CA ARG A 675 -6.57 -7.83 -22.77
C ARG A 675 -6.73 -6.31 -22.67
N VAL A 676 -5.89 -5.67 -21.87
CA VAL A 676 -5.77 -4.22 -21.83
C VAL A 676 -5.47 -3.68 -23.24
N GLN A 677 -6.20 -2.65 -23.67
CA GLN A 677 -6.03 -1.94 -24.94
C GLN A 677 -5.55 -0.51 -24.69
N ASN A 678 -5.34 0.31 -25.73
CA ASN A 678 -5.15 1.74 -25.52
C ASN A 678 -6.42 2.37 -24.93
N CYS A 679 -6.28 3.45 -24.16
CA CYS A 679 -7.41 4.12 -23.53
C CYS A 679 -8.51 4.49 -24.55
N GLU A 680 -8.13 5.04 -25.70
CA GLU A 680 -9.04 5.51 -26.75
C GLU A 680 -9.80 4.37 -27.45
N GLN A 681 -9.35 3.12 -27.29
CA GLN A 681 -10.01 1.93 -27.81
C GLN A 681 -10.94 1.28 -26.79
N THR A 682 -10.94 1.77 -25.54
CA THR A 682 -11.71 1.21 -24.45
C THR A 682 -13.12 1.80 -24.43
N THR A 683 -14.11 0.99 -24.81
CA THR A 683 -15.53 1.39 -24.87
C THR A 683 -16.30 1.07 -23.59
N LEU A 684 -15.66 0.39 -22.62
CA LEU A 684 -16.28 -0.04 -21.38
C LEU A 684 -15.72 0.74 -20.19
N ARG A 685 -16.59 1.42 -19.44
CA ARG A 685 -16.19 2.23 -18.27
C ARG A 685 -15.40 1.43 -17.23
N SER A 686 -15.79 0.18 -16.94
CA SER A 686 -15.11 -0.69 -15.97
C SER A 686 -13.73 -1.17 -16.43
N ALA A 687 -13.39 -0.98 -17.71
CA ALA A 687 -12.09 -1.29 -18.28
C ALA A 687 -11.18 -0.05 -18.42
N CYS A 688 -11.75 1.16 -18.35
CA CYS A 688 -11.06 2.44 -18.51
C CYS A 688 -10.35 2.87 -17.22
N ILE A 689 -9.31 2.12 -16.87
CA ILE A 689 -8.49 2.36 -15.67
C ILE A 689 -7.03 2.54 -16.09
N GLU A 690 -6.51 1.56 -16.81
CA GLU A 690 -5.15 1.55 -17.32
C GLU A 690 -5.16 0.91 -18.70
N GLY A 691 -4.54 1.60 -19.66
CA GLY A 691 -4.38 1.19 -21.03
C GLY A 691 -2.93 0.86 -21.36
N THR A 692 -2.68 0.26 -22.52
CA THR A 692 -1.32 -0.02 -23.00
C THR A 692 -0.48 1.25 -23.23
N ASN A 693 -1.13 2.41 -23.34
CA ASN A 693 -0.51 3.73 -23.45
C ASN A 693 -0.46 4.52 -22.13
N GLY A 694 -0.92 3.96 -21.01
CA GLY A 694 -0.86 4.57 -19.68
C GLY A 694 -2.21 4.66 -18.97
N PRO A 695 -2.31 5.42 -17.87
CA PRO A 695 -3.56 5.56 -17.12
C PRO A 695 -4.66 6.19 -17.96
N CYS A 696 -5.89 5.75 -17.73
CA CYS A 696 -7.05 6.21 -18.47
C CYS A 696 -8.04 6.96 -17.56
N LEU A 697 -8.82 7.86 -18.17
CA LEU A 697 -9.92 8.57 -17.53
C LEU A 697 -11.18 8.42 -18.39
N TRP A 698 -12.27 8.02 -17.76
CA TRP A 698 -13.58 7.97 -18.39
C TRP A 698 -14.32 9.30 -18.20
N ILE A 699 -14.76 9.91 -19.30
CA ILE A 699 -15.48 11.19 -19.31
C ILE A 699 -16.91 10.95 -19.79
N ASN A 700 -17.88 11.06 -18.88
CA ASN A 700 -19.29 10.77 -19.16
C ASN A 700 -19.94 11.77 -20.14
N ASP A 701 -19.60 13.05 -20.01
CA ASP A 701 -20.24 14.13 -20.78
C ASP A 701 -19.67 14.29 -22.20
N PHE A 702 -18.66 13.50 -22.56
CA PHE A 702 -18.10 13.53 -23.90
C PHE A 702 -19.08 12.93 -24.91
N VAL A 703 -19.47 13.70 -25.92
CA VAL A 703 -20.35 13.25 -27.00
C VAL A 703 -19.51 12.74 -28.17
N ASN A 704 -19.63 11.45 -28.46
CA ASN A 704 -18.99 10.81 -29.60
C ASN A 704 -19.62 11.26 -30.92
N THR A 705 -18.92 11.01 -32.04
CA THR A 705 -19.40 11.37 -33.38
C THR A 705 -20.69 10.66 -33.79
N ASP A 706 -21.02 9.53 -33.16
CA ASP A 706 -22.26 8.78 -33.35
C ASP A 706 -23.41 9.25 -32.43
N GLY A 707 -23.19 10.28 -31.60
CA GLY A 707 -24.15 10.83 -30.66
C GLY A 707 -24.23 10.09 -29.32
N SER A 708 -23.46 9.02 -29.11
CA SER A 708 -23.35 8.36 -27.80
C SER A 708 -22.54 9.21 -26.81
N THR A 709 -22.88 9.13 -25.52
CA THR A 709 -22.16 9.83 -24.45
C THR A 709 -21.22 8.90 -23.70
N GLY A 710 -20.01 9.34 -23.39
CA GLY A 710 -19.03 8.57 -22.64
C GLY A 710 -17.87 8.08 -23.51
N ALA A 711 -16.65 8.43 -23.14
CA ALA A 711 -15.44 7.92 -23.79
C ALA A 711 -14.27 7.81 -22.80
N CYS A 712 -13.31 6.96 -23.14
CA CYS A 712 -12.09 6.73 -22.38
C CYS A 712 -10.90 7.43 -23.03
N PHE A 713 -10.14 8.19 -22.26
CA PHE A 713 -8.98 8.94 -22.75
C PHE A 713 -7.73 8.62 -21.93
N ARG A 714 -6.57 8.67 -22.57
CA ARG A 714 -5.31 8.65 -21.83
C ARG A 714 -5.20 9.90 -20.97
N TYR A 715 -4.97 9.71 -19.67
CA TYR A 715 -4.90 10.80 -18.72
C TYR A 715 -3.71 10.62 -17.77
N THR A 716 -2.79 11.58 -17.81
CA THR A 716 -1.65 11.66 -16.89
C THR A 716 -1.60 13.00 -16.16
N SER A 717 -2.23 14.03 -16.72
CA SER A 717 -2.42 15.34 -16.10
C SER A 717 -3.48 16.11 -16.86
N CYS A 718 -3.90 17.28 -16.35
CA CYS A 718 -4.76 18.19 -17.10
C CYS A 718 -4.26 18.47 -18.52
N LYS A 719 -2.94 18.42 -18.79
CA LYS A 719 -2.34 18.64 -20.11
C LYS A 719 -2.56 17.52 -21.12
N SER A 720 -3.12 16.38 -20.71
CA SER A 720 -3.32 15.22 -21.57
C SER A 720 -4.37 15.44 -22.65
N LEU A 721 -5.30 16.38 -22.44
CA LEU A 721 -6.30 16.78 -23.43
C LEU A 721 -6.04 18.21 -23.91
N THR A 722 -6.25 18.44 -25.22
CA THR A 722 -5.98 19.72 -25.90
C THR A 722 -7.17 20.67 -25.86
N TRP A 723 -8.04 20.56 -24.84
CA TRP A 723 -9.17 21.47 -24.68
C TRP A 723 -8.71 22.82 -24.14
N ASN A 724 -9.40 23.89 -24.52
CA ASN A 724 -8.94 25.27 -24.34
C ASN A 724 -9.91 26.15 -23.53
N SER A 725 -10.93 25.55 -22.90
CA SER A 725 -11.87 26.27 -22.04
C SER A 725 -11.89 25.65 -20.64
N ASP A 726 -12.04 26.48 -19.60
CA ASP A 726 -12.13 26.01 -18.22
C ASP A 726 -13.24 24.96 -18.07
N THR A 727 -14.43 25.21 -18.62
CA THR A 727 -15.58 24.28 -18.59
C THR A 727 -15.22 22.88 -19.09
N GLN A 728 -14.54 22.77 -20.24
CA GLN A 728 -14.10 21.48 -20.77
C GLN A 728 -12.98 20.87 -19.91
N CYS A 729 -12.03 21.68 -19.45
CA CYS A 729 -10.99 21.22 -18.54
C CYS A 729 -11.57 20.69 -17.22
N LYS A 730 -12.70 21.23 -16.74
CA LYS A 730 -13.40 20.75 -15.54
C LYS A 730 -14.06 19.39 -15.72
N TRP A 731 -14.35 18.94 -16.95
CA TRP A 731 -14.80 17.56 -17.22
C TRP A 731 -13.70 16.53 -16.91
N ILE A 732 -12.43 16.94 -16.96
CA ILE A 732 -11.29 16.12 -16.58
C ILE A 732 -11.22 16.04 -15.05
N SER A 733 -11.19 17.19 -14.40
CA SER A 733 -11.14 17.33 -12.95
C SER A 733 -11.49 18.76 -12.55
N LYS A 734 -12.14 18.92 -11.40
CA LYS A 734 -12.36 20.23 -10.77
C LYS A 734 -11.05 20.98 -10.48
N GLN A 735 -9.91 20.29 -10.47
CA GLN A 735 -8.57 20.84 -10.28
C GLN A 735 -7.84 21.21 -11.57
N CYS A 736 -8.49 21.11 -12.73
CA CYS A 736 -7.95 21.60 -14.00
C CYS A 736 -8.55 22.97 -14.35
N THR A 737 -7.78 23.79 -15.06
CA THR A 737 -8.18 25.05 -15.69
C THR A 737 -7.55 25.12 -17.08
N THR A 738 -7.73 26.18 -17.85
CA THR A 738 -7.10 26.37 -19.16
C THR A 738 -6.02 27.46 -19.11
N ASN A 739 -5.04 27.41 -20.02
CA ASN A 739 -4.15 28.54 -20.33
C ASN A 739 -4.50 29.24 -21.66
N GLY A 740 -5.71 29.02 -22.17
CA GLY A 740 -6.18 29.53 -23.45
C GLY A 740 -5.81 28.66 -24.65
N SER A 741 -4.85 27.73 -24.50
CA SER A 741 -4.44 26.79 -25.56
C SER A 741 -4.70 25.33 -25.20
N ASN A 742 -4.48 24.95 -23.95
CA ASN A 742 -4.68 23.60 -23.45
C ASN A 742 -5.06 23.59 -21.96
N CYS A 743 -5.52 22.46 -21.46
CA CYS A 743 -5.83 22.29 -20.06
C CYS A 743 -4.55 22.19 -19.21
N ILE A 744 -4.53 22.88 -18.07
CA ILE A 744 -3.45 22.89 -17.09
C ILE A 744 -4.05 22.68 -15.69
N GLY A 745 -3.22 22.44 -14.67
CA GLY A 745 -3.71 22.40 -13.30
C GLY A 745 -4.01 23.80 -12.78
N ILE A 746 -4.94 23.93 -11.83
CA ILE A 746 -5.16 25.19 -11.10
C ILE A 746 -3.88 25.60 -10.34
N THR A 747 -3.69 26.92 -10.18
CA THR A 747 -2.64 27.53 -9.35
C THR A 747 -3.28 28.45 -8.31
N LEU A 748 -2.52 29.25 -7.55
CA LEU A 748 -3.13 30.34 -6.79
C LEU A 748 -3.76 31.34 -7.76
N CYS A 749 -4.81 32.06 -7.36
CA CYS A 749 -5.43 33.06 -8.24
C CYS A 749 -4.39 34.08 -8.75
N SER A 750 -3.44 34.51 -7.91
CA SER A 750 -2.35 35.42 -8.31
C SER A 750 -1.37 34.87 -9.35
N GLU A 751 -1.30 33.54 -9.48
CA GLU A 751 -0.39 32.84 -10.39
C GLU A 751 -1.15 32.20 -11.57
N THR A 752 -2.47 32.34 -11.57
CA THR A 752 -3.34 31.77 -12.61
C THR A 752 -3.27 32.66 -13.84
N ASN A 753 -3.16 32.03 -15.00
CA ASN A 753 -3.16 32.77 -16.26
C ASN A 753 -4.49 33.51 -16.46
N THR A 754 -4.41 34.61 -17.19
CA THR A 754 -5.56 35.47 -17.49
C THR A 754 -6.27 35.08 -18.78
N ASP A 755 -5.78 34.09 -19.52
CA ASP A 755 -6.32 33.68 -20.81
C ASP A 755 -7.32 32.53 -20.62
N GLY A 756 -8.46 32.86 -19.99
CA GLY A 756 -9.55 31.92 -19.71
C GLY A 756 -9.37 31.07 -18.45
N GLY A 757 -8.18 31.07 -17.84
CA GLY A 757 -7.90 30.24 -16.65
C GLY A 757 -8.32 30.83 -15.30
N CYS A 758 -8.55 32.15 -15.22
CA CYS A 758 -8.82 32.89 -14.00
C CYS A 758 -10.26 32.68 -13.48
N VAL A 759 -10.57 31.45 -13.05
CA VAL A 759 -11.90 31.05 -12.57
C VAL A 759 -11.81 30.45 -11.17
N THR A 760 -10.87 29.53 -10.94
CA THR A 760 -10.68 28.85 -9.65
C THR A 760 -9.21 28.54 -9.42
N GLY A 761 -8.71 28.91 -8.24
CA GLY A 761 -7.38 28.61 -7.76
C GLY A 761 -7.39 27.76 -6.49
N TYR A 762 -6.22 27.48 -5.93
CA TYR A 762 -6.10 26.77 -4.64
C TYR A 762 -6.71 27.56 -3.48
N ASP A 763 -6.76 28.88 -3.61
CA ASP A 763 -7.29 29.88 -2.69
C ASP A 763 -8.78 30.21 -2.93
N GLY A 764 -9.45 29.44 -3.81
CA GLY A 764 -10.89 29.52 -4.02
C GLY A 764 -11.28 30.10 -5.39
N ALA A 765 -12.43 30.75 -5.47
CA ALA A 765 -12.87 31.41 -6.71
C ALA A 765 -11.95 32.59 -7.03
N CYS A 766 -11.64 32.79 -8.32
CA CYS A 766 -10.81 33.90 -8.78
C CYS A 766 -11.63 34.95 -9.52
N ILE A 767 -11.08 36.16 -9.60
CA ILE A 767 -11.60 37.26 -10.41
C ILE A 767 -10.48 37.87 -11.24
N GLN A 768 -10.73 38.07 -12.53
CA GLN A 768 -9.83 38.79 -13.42
C GLN A 768 -10.09 40.30 -13.30
N SER A 769 -9.04 41.12 -13.26
CA SER A 769 -9.14 42.58 -13.26
C SER A 769 -7.93 43.21 -13.96
N VAL A 770 -7.97 44.53 -14.17
CA VAL A 770 -6.77 45.36 -14.40
C VAL A 770 -6.32 46.00 -13.07
N PRO A 771 -5.11 46.59 -12.96
CA PRO A 771 -4.63 47.19 -11.72
C PRO A 771 -5.42 48.42 -11.23
N ALA A 772 -6.01 49.18 -12.15
CA ALA A 772 -6.85 50.35 -11.86
C ALA A 772 -7.85 50.59 -13.00
N LEU A 773 -8.92 51.34 -12.71
CA LEU A 773 -9.94 51.71 -13.70
C LEU A 773 -9.29 52.45 -14.88
N ASN A 774 -9.55 52.00 -16.12
CA ASN A 774 -8.93 52.49 -17.36
C ASN A 774 -7.40 52.28 -17.48
N SER A 775 -6.80 51.38 -16.69
CA SER A 775 -5.39 51.02 -16.88
C SER A 775 -5.16 50.26 -18.19
N ALA A 776 -4.05 50.55 -18.87
CA ALA A 776 -3.56 49.83 -20.04
C ALA A 776 -2.60 48.67 -19.67
N ASP A 777 -2.35 48.46 -18.38
CA ASP A 777 -1.47 47.41 -17.88
C ASP A 777 -2.08 46.01 -18.13
N PRO A 778 -1.24 44.95 -18.16
CA PRO A 778 -1.71 43.59 -18.32
C PRO A 778 -2.76 43.20 -17.29
N LYS A 779 -3.70 42.34 -17.70
CA LYS A 779 -4.70 41.77 -16.81
C LYS A 779 -4.02 41.02 -15.66
N VAL A 780 -4.62 41.05 -14.49
CA VAL A 780 -4.22 40.32 -13.30
C VAL A 780 -5.36 39.42 -12.84
N CYS A 781 -5.02 38.32 -12.18
CA CYS A 781 -5.97 37.42 -11.54
C CYS A 781 -5.76 37.48 -10.02
N LYS A 782 -6.85 37.55 -9.25
CA LYS A 782 -6.79 37.61 -7.77
C LYS A 782 -7.96 36.84 -7.14
N PRO A 783 -7.92 36.52 -5.84
CA PRO A 783 -9.04 35.89 -5.16
C PRO A 783 -10.32 36.73 -5.30
N TYR A 784 -11.43 36.08 -5.61
CA TYR A 784 -12.74 36.72 -5.69
C TYR A 784 -13.23 37.07 -4.29
N THR A 785 -13.32 38.36 -3.96
CA THR A 785 -14.01 38.82 -2.74
C THR A 785 -15.31 39.54 -3.05
N SER A 786 -15.32 40.36 -4.10
CA SER A 786 -16.51 41.04 -4.59
C SER A 786 -16.37 41.41 -6.07
N CYS A 787 -17.45 41.88 -6.71
CA CYS A 787 -17.35 42.42 -8.07
C CYS A 787 -16.62 43.77 -8.14
N ALA A 788 -16.60 44.55 -7.04
CA ALA A 788 -15.92 45.84 -6.98
C ALA A 788 -14.40 45.72 -7.17
N ASP A 789 -13.88 44.49 -7.03
CA ASP A 789 -12.51 44.14 -7.30
C ASP A 789 -12.12 44.15 -8.78
N ALA A 790 -13.10 44.14 -9.69
CA ALA A 790 -12.88 44.18 -11.13
C ALA A 790 -13.09 45.60 -11.65
N PHE A 791 -11.99 46.23 -12.06
CA PHE A 791 -11.98 47.63 -12.51
C PHE A 791 -12.30 47.76 -14.01
N TYR A 792 -13.44 47.20 -14.44
CA TYR A 792 -13.95 47.33 -15.80
C TYR A 792 -15.24 48.16 -15.84
N THR A 793 -15.42 48.93 -16.91
CA THR A 793 -16.60 49.79 -17.10
C THR A 793 -17.63 49.21 -18.07
N THR A 794 -17.34 48.10 -18.75
CA THR A 794 -18.26 47.44 -19.68
C THR A 794 -18.83 46.16 -19.08
N HIS A 795 -20.08 45.82 -19.44
CA HIS A 795 -20.72 44.59 -18.99
C HIS A 795 -19.94 43.34 -19.42
N SER A 796 -19.47 43.30 -20.67
CA SER A 796 -18.72 42.18 -21.22
C SER A 796 -17.45 41.89 -20.42
N ASP A 797 -16.69 42.94 -20.08
CA ASP A 797 -15.46 42.77 -19.30
C ASP A 797 -15.75 42.37 -17.85
N CYS A 798 -16.82 42.90 -17.24
CA CYS A 798 -17.27 42.46 -15.91
C CYS A 798 -17.71 41.00 -15.88
N GLN A 799 -18.34 40.51 -16.94
CA GLN A 799 -18.72 39.10 -17.07
C GLN A 799 -17.52 38.19 -17.29
N ILE A 800 -16.50 38.65 -18.02
CA ILE A 800 -15.20 37.96 -18.12
C ILE A 800 -14.51 37.90 -16.75
N ALA A 801 -14.60 38.98 -15.96
CA ALA A 801 -14.08 38.99 -14.60
C ALA A 801 -14.78 37.97 -13.71
N SER A 802 -16.11 37.92 -13.76
CA SER A 802 -16.93 36.88 -13.12
C SER A 802 -18.35 36.92 -13.67
N SER A 803 -18.96 35.75 -13.89
CA SER A 803 -20.35 35.65 -14.35
C SER A 803 -21.37 36.25 -13.39
N LYS A 804 -20.97 36.55 -12.14
CA LYS A 804 -21.80 37.17 -11.10
C LYS A 804 -21.76 38.71 -11.09
N CYS A 805 -21.08 39.34 -12.06
CA CYS A 805 -20.84 40.78 -12.06
C CYS A 805 -21.40 41.49 -13.30
N THR A 806 -21.91 42.71 -13.14
CA THR A 806 -22.25 43.63 -14.24
C THR A 806 -21.54 44.97 -14.01
N THR A 807 -21.74 45.97 -14.86
CA THR A 807 -21.14 47.31 -14.69
C THR A 807 -22.19 48.32 -14.28
N ASN A 808 -21.81 49.37 -13.55
CA ASN A 808 -22.65 50.57 -13.41
C ASN A 808 -22.26 51.70 -14.38
N GLY A 809 -21.22 51.48 -15.19
CA GLY A 809 -20.72 52.42 -16.20
C GLY A 809 -19.85 53.56 -15.65
N THR A 810 -19.65 53.66 -14.33
CA THR A 810 -18.94 54.81 -13.72
C THR A 810 -17.86 54.42 -12.72
N THR A 811 -18.10 53.45 -11.83
CA THR A 811 -17.16 53.10 -10.74
C THR A 811 -16.54 51.71 -10.86
N GLY A 812 -16.88 50.95 -11.91
CA GLY A 812 -16.36 49.61 -12.16
C GLY A 812 -17.45 48.53 -12.15
N CYS A 813 -17.04 47.29 -11.92
CA CYS A 813 -17.98 46.17 -11.84
C CYS A 813 -18.71 46.14 -10.49
N ILE A 814 -19.98 45.77 -10.53
CA ILE A 814 -20.90 45.60 -9.40
C ILE A 814 -21.50 44.20 -9.43
N ALA A 815 -22.02 43.71 -8.32
CA ALA A 815 -22.73 42.44 -8.28
C ALA A 815 -24.03 42.53 -9.10
N LEU A 816 -24.45 41.40 -9.70
CA LEU A 816 -25.79 41.30 -10.25
C LEU A 816 -26.83 41.54 -9.16
N GLY A 817 -27.90 42.27 -9.50
CA GLY A 817 -29.06 42.55 -8.66
C GLY A 817 -30.36 42.45 -9.47
N ALA A 818 -31.47 42.88 -8.91
CA ALA A 818 -32.73 42.96 -9.65
C ALA A 818 -32.59 43.95 -10.82
N CYS A 819 -33.20 43.67 -11.99
CA CYS A 819 -33.08 44.54 -13.17
C CYS A 819 -33.49 46.00 -12.86
N SER A 820 -34.52 46.19 -12.04
CA SER A 820 -35.00 47.51 -11.62
C SER A 820 -34.00 48.31 -10.77
N SER A 821 -32.95 47.68 -10.25
CA SER A 821 -31.90 48.36 -9.47
C SER A 821 -30.84 49.02 -10.35
N TYR A 822 -30.77 48.66 -11.64
CA TYR A 822 -29.79 49.23 -12.56
C TYR A 822 -30.23 50.59 -13.09
N THR A 823 -29.45 51.62 -12.75
CA THR A 823 -29.72 53.02 -13.13
C THR A 823 -29.05 53.44 -14.44
N SER A 824 -28.25 52.55 -15.07
CA SER A 824 -27.57 52.82 -16.32
C SER A 824 -27.78 51.70 -17.35
N GLN A 825 -27.92 52.09 -18.62
CA GLN A 825 -28.07 51.14 -19.73
C GLN A 825 -26.91 50.15 -19.83
N ALA A 826 -25.70 50.59 -19.46
CA ALA A 826 -24.50 49.77 -19.49
C ALA A 826 -24.58 48.52 -18.61
N GLY A 827 -25.34 48.54 -17.50
CA GLY A 827 -25.49 47.42 -16.58
C GLY A 827 -26.69 46.50 -16.83
N CYS A 828 -27.62 46.93 -17.69
CA CYS A 828 -28.94 46.33 -17.86
C CYS A 828 -28.94 45.10 -18.77
N TYR A 829 -28.37 43.98 -18.28
CA TYR A 829 -28.23 42.73 -19.05
C TYR A 829 -28.79 41.50 -18.33
N PHE A 830 -28.37 41.24 -17.09
CA PHE A 830 -28.79 40.05 -16.32
C PHE A 830 -29.18 40.42 -14.89
N ASN A 831 -30.10 39.66 -14.29
CA ASN A 831 -30.40 39.76 -12.87
C ASN A 831 -29.65 38.72 -12.04
N ASP A 832 -29.72 38.86 -10.72
CA ASP A 832 -29.05 37.99 -9.73
C ASP A 832 -29.62 36.56 -9.65
N LYS A 833 -30.82 36.33 -10.20
CA LYS A 833 -31.53 35.05 -10.12
C LYS A 833 -31.31 34.15 -11.33
N GLY A 834 -30.90 34.73 -12.47
CA GLY A 834 -30.77 34.00 -13.74
C GLY A 834 -32.10 33.41 -14.23
N VAL A 835 -32.01 32.35 -15.05
CA VAL A 835 -33.18 31.66 -15.58
C VAL A 835 -33.86 30.87 -14.46
N ILE A 836 -35.15 31.13 -14.22
CA ILE A 836 -35.94 30.41 -13.21
C ILE A 836 -36.84 29.40 -13.90
N TYR A 837 -36.68 28.13 -13.53
CA TYR A 837 -37.56 27.04 -13.93
C TYR A 837 -38.55 26.73 -12.81
N THR A 838 -39.85 26.85 -13.11
CA THR A 838 -40.90 26.37 -12.21
C THR A 838 -41.62 25.23 -12.90
N SER A 839 -41.55 24.02 -12.35
CA SER A 839 -42.13 22.81 -12.97
C SER A 839 -41.65 22.53 -14.40
N GLY A 840 -40.36 22.81 -14.68
CA GLY A 840 -39.74 22.54 -15.98
C GLY A 840 -39.98 23.59 -17.07
N VAL A 841 -40.68 24.69 -16.77
CA VAL A 841 -40.91 25.81 -17.71
C VAL A 841 -40.25 27.10 -17.24
N ILE A 842 -39.80 27.94 -18.18
CA ILE A 842 -39.13 29.21 -17.89
C ILE A 842 -40.17 30.24 -17.43
N THR A 843 -40.11 30.64 -16.17
CA THR A 843 -41.00 31.69 -15.59
C THR A 843 -40.31 33.04 -15.48
N SER A 844 -38.99 33.08 -15.65
CA SER A 844 -38.17 34.29 -15.75
C SER A 844 -36.96 33.97 -16.61
N THR A 845 -36.65 34.80 -17.59
CA THR A 845 -35.48 34.62 -18.46
C THR A 845 -34.17 35.00 -17.76
N GLY A 846 -34.25 35.77 -16.66
CA GLY A 846 -33.07 36.32 -15.99
C GLY A 846 -32.39 37.45 -16.77
N ILE A 847 -32.97 37.86 -17.90
CA ILE A 847 -32.47 38.89 -18.80
C ILE A 847 -33.15 40.22 -18.45
N CYS A 848 -32.36 41.29 -18.44
CA CYS A 848 -32.84 42.66 -18.28
C CYS A 848 -32.93 43.37 -19.63
N THR A 849 -33.89 44.28 -19.76
CA THR A 849 -34.08 45.10 -20.96
C THR A 849 -34.19 46.56 -20.56
N TRP A 850 -33.47 47.43 -21.28
CA TRP A 850 -33.48 48.88 -21.05
C TRP A 850 -34.68 49.50 -21.73
N ASP A 851 -35.57 50.11 -20.95
CA ASP A 851 -36.71 50.87 -21.46
C ASP A 851 -36.26 52.30 -21.77
N THR A 852 -36.14 52.62 -23.05
CA THR A 852 -35.72 53.95 -23.52
C THR A 852 -36.75 55.04 -23.21
N THR A 853 -38.02 54.68 -23.06
CA THR A 853 -39.10 55.65 -22.77
C THR A 853 -39.11 56.01 -21.29
N ALA A 854 -38.96 55.01 -20.42
CA ALA A 854 -38.89 55.22 -18.97
C ALA A 854 -37.48 55.57 -18.45
N SER A 855 -36.45 55.53 -19.31
CA SER A 855 -35.03 55.67 -18.94
C SER A 855 -34.64 54.80 -17.74
N SER A 856 -35.15 53.57 -17.71
CA SER A 856 -34.95 52.64 -16.59
C SER A 856 -34.80 51.19 -17.08
N CYS A 857 -34.17 50.36 -16.27
CA CYS A 857 -33.99 48.94 -16.55
C CYS A 857 -35.13 48.11 -15.94
N ARG A 858 -35.63 47.10 -16.67
CA ARG A 858 -36.67 46.17 -16.20
C ARG A 858 -36.37 44.75 -16.65
N ASP A 859 -37.08 43.76 -16.09
CA ASP A 859 -36.99 42.39 -16.60
C ASP A 859 -37.52 42.32 -18.04
N GLN A 860 -36.96 41.39 -18.83
CA GLN A 860 -37.43 41.10 -20.18
C GLN A 860 -38.88 40.57 -20.15
N SER A 861 -39.72 41.15 -20.99
CA SER A 861 -41.15 40.86 -21.09
C SER A 861 -41.49 40.19 -22.43
N CYS A 862 -42.72 39.70 -22.60
CA CYS A 862 -43.14 39.07 -23.84
C CYS A 862 -42.96 39.94 -25.08
N ALA A 863 -43.13 41.26 -24.96
CA ALA A 863 -42.99 42.20 -26.05
C ALA A 863 -41.54 42.33 -26.56
N ASP A 864 -40.56 41.93 -25.74
CA ASP A 864 -39.13 41.97 -26.08
C ASP A 864 -38.66 40.66 -26.75
N LEU A 865 -39.51 39.63 -26.82
CA LEU A 865 -39.20 38.33 -27.38
C LEU A 865 -39.58 38.26 -28.86
N THR A 866 -38.87 37.43 -29.61
CA THR A 866 -39.17 37.18 -31.03
C THR A 866 -39.78 35.79 -31.22
N GLY A 867 -40.88 35.71 -31.96
CA GLY A 867 -41.56 34.46 -32.22
C GLY A 867 -42.89 34.69 -32.93
N ILE A 868 -43.21 33.81 -33.88
CA ILE A 868 -44.45 33.88 -34.68
C ILE A 868 -45.50 32.84 -34.27
N ASN A 869 -45.18 31.94 -33.33
CA ASN A 869 -46.12 30.93 -32.82
C ASN A 869 -45.97 30.72 -31.31
N HIS A 870 -46.96 30.09 -30.68
CA HIS A 870 -46.98 29.83 -29.25
C HIS A 870 -45.72 29.10 -28.75
N ALA A 871 -45.28 28.05 -29.44
CA ALA A 871 -44.12 27.26 -29.01
C ALA A 871 -42.84 28.11 -28.98
N ALA A 872 -42.62 28.95 -29.99
CA ALA A 872 -41.48 29.86 -30.07
C ALA A 872 -41.49 30.90 -28.93
N CYS A 873 -42.64 31.50 -28.60
CA CYS A 873 -42.73 32.48 -27.51
C CYS A 873 -42.69 31.83 -26.12
N SER A 874 -43.42 30.73 -25.91
CA SER A 874 -43.58 30.09 -24.59
C SER A 874 -42.36 29.30 -24.13
N SER A 875 -41.54 28.82 -25.06
CA SER A 875 -40.24 28.23 -24.76
C SER A 875 -39.23 29.25 -24.25
N GLN A 876 -39.38 30.52 -24.63
CA GLN A 876 -38.57 31.62 -24.12
C GLN A 876 -39.10 32.15 -22.79
N LEU A 877 -40.42 32.33 -22.65
CA LEU A 877 -41.07 32.68 -21.39
C LEU A 877 -42.50 32.11 -21.34
N SER A 878 -42.77 31.27 -20.35
CA SER A 878 -44.00 30.46 -20.26
C SER A 878 -45.30 31.27 -20.15
N THR A 879 -45.22 32.53 -19.73
CA THR A 879 -46.35 33.47 -19.66
C THR A 879 -46.68 34.10 -21.02
N CYS A 880 -45.88 33.85 -22.06
CA CYS A 880 -46.05 34.45 -23.38
C CYS A 880 -46.73 33.51 -24.38
N THR A 881 -47.34 34.13 -25.37
CA THR A 881 -47.95 33.49 -26.54
C THR A 881 -47.72 34.37 -27.78
N SER A 882 -48.13 33.94 -28.96
CA SER A 882 -47.98 34.71 -30.22
C SER A 882 -49.32 35.20 -30.75
N ASP A 883 -49.36 36.35 -31.41
CA ASP A 883 -50.49 36.81 -32.25
C ASP A 883 -50.35 36.42 -33.73
N GLY A 884 -49.25 35.75 -34.08
CA GLY A 884 -48.87 35.38 -35.44
C GLY A 884 -47.75 36.25 -36.02
N THR A 885 -47.39 37.36 -35.38
CA THR A 885 -46.29 38.25 -35.80
C THR A 885 -45.31 38.55 -34.68
N THR A 886 -45.77 38.69 -33.44
CA THR A 886 -44.95 39.02 -32.26
C THR A 886 -45.38 38.23 -31.02
N CYS A 887 -44.49 38.19 -30.03
CA CYS A 887 -44.82 37.60 -28.72
C CYS A 887 -45.56 38.61 -27.84
N LEU A 888 -46.59 38.14 -27.14
CA LEU A 888 -47.40 38.92 -26.20
C LEU A 888 -47.77 38.10 -24.96
N LEU A 889 -48.30 38.77 -23.93
CA LEU A 889 -48.70 38.13 -22.69
C LEU A 889 -49.96 37.28 -22.88
N LYS A 890 -50.00 36.08 -22.30
CA LYS A 890 -51.20 35.23 -22.30
C LYS A 890 -52.40 35.95 -21.66
N GLY A 891 -53.46 36.13 -22.44
CA GLY A 891 -54.79 36.57 -21.99
C GLY A 891 -55.80 35.44 -22.16
N ALA A 892 -57.04 35.61 -21.71
CA ALA A 892 -58.10 34.63 -21.97
C ALA A 892 -58.37 34.51 -23.48
N CYS A 893 -58.79 33.34 -23.98
CA CYS A 893 -59.04 33.14 -25.41
C CYS A 893 -60.00 34.17 -26.01
N SER A 894 -61.00 34.63 -25.24
CA SER A 894 -61.94 35.67 -25.66
C SER A 894 -61.32 37.05 -25.90
N SER A 895 -60.09 37.29 -25.44
CA SER A 895 -59.37 38.55 -25.67
C SER A 895 -58.73 38.63 -27.05
N TYR A 896 -58.59 37.50 -27.76
CA TYR A 896 -58.01 37.46 -29.11
C TYR A 896 -59.09 37.74 -30.15
N THR A 897 -59.00 38.89 -30.81
CA THR A 897 -60.05 39.39 -31.71
C THR A 897 -59.83 39.02 -33.17
N THR A 898 -58.67 38.47 -33.53
CA THR A 898 -58.35 38.07 -34.90
C THR A 898 -58.24 36.55 -35.02
N GLN A 899 -58.57 36.01 -36.21
CA GLN A 899 -58.47 34.58 -36.48
C GLN A 899 -57.04 34.08 -36.28
N THR A 900 -56.06 34.81 -36.80
CA THR A 900 -54.63 34.44 -36.69
C THR A 900 -54.17 34.43 -35.25
N ALA A 901 -54.49 35.46 -34.44
CA ALA A 901 -54.12 35.46 -33.03
C ALA A 901 -54.81 34.33 -32.26
N CYS A 902 -56.09 34.06 -32.56
CA CYS A 902 -56.83 32.98 -31.90
C CYS A 902 -56.28 31.59 -32.21
N THR A 903 -55.87 31.32 -33.45
CA THR A 903 -55.39 29.98 -33.85
C THR A 903 -53.91 29.75 -33.57
N THR A 904 -53.13 30.82 -33.36
CA THR A 904 -51.70 30.73 -33.03
C THR A 904 -51.39 30.91 -31.54
N ALA A 905 -52.31 31.52 -30.78
CA ALA A 905 -52.17 31.71 -29.35
C ALA A 905 -52.67 30.52 -28.51
N VAL A 906 -52.08 30.36 -27.33
CA VAL A 906 -52.67 29.60 -26.22
C VAL A 906 -52.99 30.60 -25.13
N GLY A 907 -54.26 30.70 -24.77
CA GLY A 907 -54.75 31.61 -23.74
C GLY A 907 -54.34 31.19 -22.33
N SER A 908 -54.55 32.07 -21.37
CA SER A 908 -54.38 31.77 -19.94
C SER A 908 -55.41 30.74 -19.44
N ASP A 909 -56.52 30.58 -20.15
CA ASP A 909 -57.60 29.61 -19.91
C ASP A 909 -57.47 28.31 -20.72
N GLY A 910 -56.53 28.23 -21.68
CA GLY A 910 -56.19 27.01 -22.42
C GLY A 910 -56.01 27.21 -23.92
N VAL A 911 -56.12 26.13 -24.69
CA VAL A 911 -55.99 26.17 -26.16
C VAL A 911 -57.21 26.88 -26.76
N CYS A 912 -56.99 27.82 -27.66
CA CYS A 912 -58.06 28.63 -28.24
C CYS A 912 -58.60 28.04 -29.55
N TYR A 913 -59.87 28.29 -29.82
CA TYR A 913 -60.60 27.86 -31.00
C TYR A 913 -61.33 29.03 -31.64
N TRP A 914 -61.15 29.21 -32.95
CA TRP A 914 -61.84 30.22 -33.72
C TRP A 914 -63.20 29.71 -34.17
N GLU A 915 -64.25 30.22 -33.55
CA GLU A 915 -65.63 29.88 -33.91
C GLU A 915 -66.10 30.75 -35.08
N LEU A 916 -66.50 30.11 -36.18
CA LEU A 916 -67.06 30.80 -37.36
C LEU A 916 -68.46 31.36 -37.08
N ALA A 917 -68.83 32.44 -37.75
CA ALA A 917 -70.17 33.04 -37.63
C ALA A 917 -71.26 32.02 -38.01
N SER A 918 -72.24 31.84 -37.12
CA SER A 918 -73.35 30.91 -37.27
C SER A 918 -74.63 31.46 -36.60
N ALA A 919 -75.77 30.86 -36.91
CA ALA A 919 -77.05 31.23 -36.30
C ALA A 919 -77.06 31.02 -34.77
N THR A 920 -76.21 30.13 -34.25
CA THR A 920 -76.10 29.83 -32.80
C THR A 920 -75.15 30.77 -32.06
N ASN A 921 -74.44 31.68 -32.75
CA ASN A 921 -73.53 32.66 -32.14
C ASN A 921 -73.78 34.10 -32.61
N ASN A 922 -75.03 34.46 -32.90
CA ASN A 922 -75.43 35.81 -33.32
C ASN A 922 -74.70 36.31 -34.58
N ASN A 923 -74.38 35.42 -35.53
CA ASN A 923 -73.66 35.76 -36.77
C ASN A 923 -72.32 36.48 -36.55
N THR A 924 -71.65 36.26 -35.41
CA THR A 924 -70.36 36.89 -35.10
C THR A 924 -69.28 35.84 -34.89
N ALA A 925 -68.20 35.92 -35.68
CA ALA A 925 -67.02 35.09 -35.45
C ALA A 925 -66.28 35.57 -34.20
N LYS A 926 -65.83 34.64 -33.36
CA LYS A 926 -65.17 34.96 -32.09
C LYS A 926 -64.18 33.86 -31.69
N CYS A 927 -63.19 34.24 -30.91
CA CYS A 927 -62.29 33.29 -30.26
C CYS A 927 -62.88 32.82 -28.92
N ARG A 928 -62.81 31.51 -28.65
CA ARG A 928 -63.21 30.92 -27.37
C ARG A 928 -62.30 29.75 -26.99
N LEU A 929 -62.44 29.23 -25.78
CA LEU A 929 -61.74 28.04 -25.33
C LEU A 929 -62.15 26.81 -26.17
N LEU A 930 -61.16 26.00 -26.57
CA LEU A 930 -61.37 24.71 -27.24
C LEU A 930 -61.94 23.70 -26.24
N THR A 931 -62.98 22.97 -26.62
CA THR A 931 -63.60 21.91 -25.81
C THR A 931 -63.45 20.54 -26.48
N CYS A 932 -63.54 19.43 -25.71
CA CYS A 932 -63.36 18.09 -26.29
C CYS A 932 -64.21 17.81 -27.54
N PRO A 933 -65.51 18.19 -27.59
CA PRO A 933 -66.34 17.96 -28.78
C PRO A 933 -65.90 18.74 -30.04
N ASP A 934 -65.10 19.80 -29.88
CA ASP A 934 -64.59 20.58 -31.02
C ASP A 934 -63.49 19.79 -31.79
N ILE A 935 -62.88 18.77 -31.18
CA ILE A 935 -61.82 17.94 -31.76
C ILE A 935 -62.40 16.96 -32.79
N GLN A 936 -62.03 17.14 -34.06
CA GLN A 936 -62.48 16.28 -35.16
C GLN A 936 -61.69 14.95 -35.21
N ASN A 937 -62.31 13.86 -35.70
CA ASN A 937 -61.71 12.52 -35.84
C ASN A 937 -61.24 11.85 -34.51
N GLY A 938 -61.92 12.15 -33.41
CA GLY A 938 -61.61 11.65 -32.06
C GLY A 938 -61.97 10.19 -31.75
N THR A 939 -61.79 9.24 -32.67
CA THR A 939 -62.16 7.81 -32.46
C THR A 939 -61.15 7.03 -31.60
N ALA A 940 -59.97 7.59 -31.35
CA ALA A 940 -58.95 7.02 -30.50
C ALA A 940 -58.46 8.02 -29.44
N THR A 941 -58.21 7.54 -28.22
CA THR A 941 -57.87 8.41 -27.08
C THR A 941 -56.60 9.22 -27.30
N ASN A 942 -55.61 8.68 -28.00
CA ASN A 942 -54.39 9.42 -28.32
C ASN A 942 -54.68 10.66 -29.18
N VAL A 943 -55.68 10.64 -30.07
CA VAL A 943 -56.09 11.81 -30.86
C VAL A 943 -56.70 12.88 -29.95
N CYS A 944 -57.60 12.47 -29.06
CA CYS A 944 -58.25 13.36 -28.11
C CYS A 944 -57.28 13.96 -27.09
N SER A 945 -56.40 13.13 -26.52
CA SER A 945 -55.48 13.52 -25.46
C SER A 945 -54.32 14.38 -25.96
N VAL A 946 -53.95 14.26 -27.24
CA VAL A 946 -52.94 15.12 -27.88
C VAL A 946 -53.51 16.52 -28.14
N ALA A 947 -54.78 16.62 -28.54
CA ALA A 947 -55.43 17.91 -28.76
C ALA A 947 -55.78 18.62 -27.43
N LEU A 948 -56.27 17.89 -26.43
CA LEU A 948 -56.51 18.38 -25.07
C LEU A 948 -56.29 17.23 -24.08
N SER A 949 -55.33 17.37 -23.16
CA SER A 949 -54.99 16.33 -22.18
C SER A 949 -56.14 15.96 -21.23
N SER A 950 -57.12 16.84 -21.10
CA SER A 950 -58.37 16.63 -20.37
C SER A 950 -59.43 15.85 -21.14
N CYS A 951 -59.13 15.36 -22.35
CA CYS A 951 -60.06 14.63 -23.20
C CYS A 951 -59.63 13.17 -23.40
N VAL A 952 -60.62 12.28 -23.44
CA VAL A 952 -60.46 10.86 -23.81
C VAL A 952 -61.47 10.51 -24.90
N SER A 953 -61.20 9.48 -25.70
CA SER A 953 -62.17 9.05 -26.71
C SER A 953 -63.18 8.09 -26.09
N ASP A 954 -64.45 8.25 -26.46
CA ASP A 954 -65.47 7.23 -26.18
C ASP A 954 -65.52 6.12 -27.25
N GLY A 955 -64.69 6.22 -28.29
CA GLY A 955 -64.68 5.36 -29.48
C GLY A 955 -65.30 6.02 -30.71
N THR A 956 -65.99 7.16 -30.56
CA THR A 956 -66.64 7.90 -31.65
C THR A 956 -66.31 9.39 -31.64
N VAL A 957 -66.30 10.02 -30.47
CA VAL A 957 -65.98 11.44 -30.26
C VAL A 957 -65.07 11.61 -29.05
N CYS A 958 -64.42 12.77 -28.96
CA CYS A 958 -63.68 13.15 -27.76
C CYS A 958 -64.64 13.66 -26.68
N ILE A 959 -64.56 13.07 -25.49
CA ILE A 959 -65.31 13.47 -24.30
C ILE A 959 -64.35 13.93 -23.21
N THR A 960 -64.87 14.64 -22.20
CA THR A 960 -64.07 15.05 -21.04
C THR A 960 -63.64 13.84 -20.22
N LYS A 961 -62.37 13.84 -19.80
CA LYS A 961 -61.82 12.87 -18.87
C LYS A 961 -62.50 13.04 -17.51
N ALA A 962 -63.02 11.95 -16.96
CA ALA A 962 -63.78 11.93 -15.72
C ALA A 962 -63.30 10.79 -14.82
N ASN A 963 -63.90 10.64 -13.64
CA ASN A 963 -63.68 9.46 -12.79
C ASN A 963 -64.15 8.19 -13.51
N CYS A 964 -63.55 7.04 -13.20
CA CYS A 964 -63.82 5.77 -13.86
C CYS A 964 -65.32 5.44 -13.96
N SER A 965 -66.11 5.76 -12.93
CA SER A 965 -67.56 5.50 -12.88
C SER A 965 -68.39 6.21 -13.96
N ALA A 966 -67.86 7.27 -14.59
CA ALA A 966 -68.56 8.03 -15.62
C ALA A 966 -68.47 7.39 -17.01
N TYR A 967 -67.52 6.48 -17.23
CA TYR A 967 -67.29 5.88 -18.55
C TYR A 967 -68.22 4.69 -18.82
N LYS A 968 -68.79 4.68 -20.02
CA LYS A 968 -69.74 3.64 -20.48
C LYS A 968 -69.19 2.76 -21.60
N THR A 969 -68.10 3.16 -22.23
CA THR A 969 -67.45 2.42 -23.31
C THR A 969 -66.10 1.88 -22.85
N LYS A 970 -65.69 0.74 -23.41
CA LYS A 970 -64.40 0.12 -23.13
C LYS A 970 -63.23 1.04 -23.47
N THR A 971 -63.33 1.79 -24.56
CA THR A 971 -62.30 2.75 -25.01
C THR A 971 -62.09 3.87 -23.99
N ALA A 972 -63.17 4.50 -23.51
CA ALA A 972 -63.07 5.54 -22.49
C ALA A 972 -62.56 4.98 -21.15
N CYS A 973 -63.07 3.80 -20.73
CA CYS A 973 -62.66 3.17 -19.48
C CYS A 973 -61.16 2.85 -19.47
N ASN A 974 -60.66 2.21 -20.51
CA ASN A 974 -59.25 1.79 -20.59
C ASN A 974 -58.28 2.97 -20.83
N SER A 975 -58.81 4.18 -21.01
CA SER A 975 -58.02 5.42 -21.08
C SER A 975 -57.63 5.98 -19.71
N GLY A 976 -58.16 5.39 -18.63
CA GLY A 976 -57.92 5.82 -17.25
C GLY A 976 -58.78 7.01 -16.82
N GLY A 977 -59.08 7.06 -15.53
CA GLY A 977 -59.90 8.10 -14.90
C GLY A 977 -59.05 9.18 -14.25
N LEU A 978 -59.71 10.22 -13.74
CA LEU A 978 -59.06 11.19 -12.84
C LEU A 978 -58.69 10.56 -11.49
N ASP A 979 -59.34 9.45 -11.14
CA ASP A 979 -59.18 8.66 -9.92
C ASP A 979 -58.22 7.47 -10.05
N GLY A 980 -57.73 7.16 -11.26
CA GLY A 980 -56.66 6.16 -11.47
C GLY A 980 -56.90 5.20 -12.65
N ILE A 981 -56.34 3.98 -12.54
CA ILE A 981 -56.54 2.91 -13.53
C ILE A 981 -57.98 2.41 -13.41
N CYS A 982 -58.71 2.39 -14.52
CA CYS A 982 -60.07 1.88 -14.52
C CYS A 982 -60.15 0.45 -15.04
N VAL A 983 -61.15 -0.29 -14.57
CA VAL A 983 -61.49 -1.64 -15.00
C VAL A 983 -62.86 -1.63 -15.67
N PHE A 984 -62.92 -2.12 -16.90
CA PHE A 984 -64.14 -2.26 -17.66
C PHE A 984 -64.81 -3.62 -17.40
N THR A 985 -66.12 -3.61 -17.15
CA THR A 985 -66.95 -4.81 -17.07
C THR A 985 -68.02 -4.76 -18.16
N GLN A 986 -67.97 -5.72 -19.09
CA GLN A 986 -68.92 -5.82 -20.20
C GLN A 986 -70.34 -6.09 -19.68
N SER A 987 -71.34 -5.40 -20.25
CA SER A 987 -72.74 -5.65 -19.92
C SER A 987 -73.19 -7.04 -20.38
N THR A 988 -73.86 -7.79 -19.50
CA THR A 988 -74.42 -9.13 -19.78
C THR A 988 -75.89 -9.10 -20.18
N ALA A 989 -76.47 -7.92 -20.39
CA ALA A 989 -77.86 -7.79 -20.82
C ALA A 989 -78.04 -8.36 -22.24
N THR A 990 -79.14 -9.11 -22.46
CA THR A 990 -79.46 -9.72 -23.75
C THR A 990 -79.59 -8.64 -24.83
N GLY A 991 -78.70 -8.64 -25.83
CA GLY A 991 -78.66 -7.63 -26.90
C GLY A 991 -77.70 -6.45 -26.69
N ALA A 992 -76.88 -6.44 -25.63
CA ALA A 992 -75.89 -5.40 -25.40
C ALA A 992 -74.81 -5.33 -26.50
N VAL A 993 -74.49 -4.13 -26.96
CA VAL A 993 -73.43 -3.88 -27.97
C VAL A 993 -72.06 -4.23 -27.37
N ALA A 994 -71.26 -5.01 -28.09
CA ALA A 994 -69.90 -5.34 -27.68
C ALA A 994 -69.08 -4.05 -27.44
N GLY A 995 -68.44 -3.94 -26.28
CA GLY A 995 -67.69 -2.74 -25.88
C GLY A 995 -68.47 -1.72 -25.05
N THR A 996 -69.74 -1.98 -24.72
CA THR A 996 -70.56 -1.18 -23.79
C THR A 996 -70.77 -1.89 -22.45
N GLY A 997 -70.66 -1.16 -21.33
CA GLY A 997 -70.62 -1.76 -20.00
C GLY A 997 -70.46 -0.75 -18.88
N THR A 998 -70.04 -1.22 -17.70
CA THR A 998 -69.76 -0.39 -16.52
C THR A 998 -68.26 -0.30 -16.27
N CYS A 999 -67.78 0.86 -15.87
CA CYS A 999 -66.38 1.11 -15.57
C CYS A 999 -66.20 1.49 -14.09
N ALA A 1000 -65.15 0.99 -13.43
CA ALA A 1000 -64.88 1.27 -12.02
C ALA A 1000 -63.38 1.44 -11.76
N LEU A 1001 -63.02 2.11 -10.67
CA LEU A 1001 -61.62 2.26 -10.25
C LEU A 1001 -61.02 0.91 -9.86
N MET A 1002 -59.80 0.63 -10.31
CA MET A 1002 -59.04 -0.55 -9.90
C MET A 1002 -58.56 -0.37 -8.45
N THR A 1003 -59.14 -1.12 -7.51
CA THR A 1003 -58.81 -1.05 -6.07
C THR A 1003 -57.89 -2.19 -5.60
N ALA A 1004 -57.72 -3.23 -6.41
CA ALA A 1004 -56.76 -4.32 -6.24
C ALA A 1004 -56.51 -5.04 -7.58
N CYS A 1005 -55.40 -5.78 -7.72
CA CYS A 1005 -55.11 -6.58 -8.92
C CYS A 1005 -56.29 -7.46 -9.34
N THR A 1006 -56.94 -8.13 -8.38
CA THR A 1006 -58.07 -9.04 -8.61
C THR A 1006 -59.29 -8.37 -9.22
N THR A 1007 -59.43 -7.06 -9.09
CA THR A 1007 -60.54 -6.29 -9.68
C THR A 1007 -60.50 -6.38 -11.21
N ALA A 1008 -59.31 -6.49 -11.79
CA ALA A 1008 -59.09 -6.55 -13.23
C ALA A 1008 -59.05 -7.97 -13.80
N ASN A 1009 -59.56 -9.00 -13.10
CA ASN A 1009 -59.51 -10.41 -13.54
C ASN A 1009 -60.06 -10.66 -14.96
N ASN A 1010 -60.97 -9.80 -15.43
CA ASN A 1010 -61.60 -9.90 -16.75
C ASN A 1010 -61.18 -8.77 -17.71
N ASP A 1011 -60.20 -7.94 -17.33
CA ASP A 1011 -59.73 -6.80 -18.11
C ASP A 1011 -58.20 -6.80 -18.20
N GLN A 1012 -57.69 -7.45 -19.25
CA GLN A 1012 -56.27 -7.57 -19.52
C GLN A 1012 -55.59 -6.20 -19.62
N THR A 1013 -56.23 -5.21 -20.24
CA THR A 1013 -55.64 -3.88 -20.44
C THR A 1013 -55.48 -3.15 -19.11
N ALA A 1014 -56.48 -3.19 -18.23
CA ALA A 1014 -56.39 -2.61 -16.90
C ALA A 1014 -55.32 -3.31 -16.03
N CYS A 1015 -55.25 -4.64 -16.08
CA CYS A 1015 -54.20 -5.39 -15.37
C CYS A 1015 -52.79 -5.04 -15.91
N GLN A 1016 -52.66 -4.88 -17.23
CA GLN A 1016 -51.40 -4.52 -17.88
C GLN A 1016 -50.95 -3.08 -17.56
N GLN A 1017 -51.88 -2.15 -17.37
CA GLN A 1017 -51.56 -0.80 -16.88
C GLN A 1017 -51.02 -0.79 -15.44
N ALA A 1018 -51.25 -1.87 -14.68
CA ALA A 1018 -50.69 -2.08 -13.34
C ALA A 1018 -49.54 -3.13 -13.32
N ARG A 1019 -48.85 -3.34 -14.44
CA ARG A 1019 -47.78 -4.35 -14.60
C ARG A 1019 -46.62 -4.25 -13.62
N ASP A 1020 -46.40 -3.08 -13.05
CA ASP A 1020 -45.40 -2.82 -12.02
C ASP A 1020 -45.70 -3.49 -10.66
N ARG A 1021 -46.95 -3.94 -10.45
CA ARG A 1021 -47.42 -4.57 -9.20
C ARG A 1021 -48.36 -5.78 -9.39
N CYS A 1022 -48.91 -5.97 -10.59
CA CYS A 1022 -49.82 -7.07 -10.94
C CYS A 1022 -49.27 -7.93 -12.09
N SER A 1023 -49.60 -9.23 -12.05
CA SER A 1023 -49.34 -10.21 -13.09
C SER A 1023 -50.66 -10.72 -13.70
N TRP A 1024 -50.69 -10.79 -15.03
CA TRP A 1024 -51.84 -11.30 -15.79
C TRP A 1024 -51.61 -12.75 -16.22
N THR A 1025 -52.56 -13.62 -15.93
CA THR A 1025 -52.63 -14.98 -16.44
C THR A 1025 -53.83 -15.10 -17.38
N PRO A 1026 -53.63 -15.43 -18.67
CA PRO A 1026 -54.73 -15.61 -19.61
C PRO A 1026 -55.59 -16.82 -19.25
N ALA A 1027 -56.87 -16.80 -19.65
CA ALA A 1027 -57.76 -17.96 -19.49
C ALA A 1027 -57.26 -19.15 -20.32
N SER A 1028 -57.43 -20.38 -19.83
CA SER A 1028 -57.00 -21.61 -20.53
C SER A 1028 -58.03 -22.74 -20.43
N GLY A 1029 -58.11 -23.57 -21.48
CA GLY A 1029 -59.05 -24.69 -21.59
C GLY A 1029 -60.42 -24.35 -22.22
N THR A 1030 -61.22 -25.36 -22.54
CA THR A 1030 -62.59 -25.24 -23.06
C THR A 1030 -63.52 -26.22 -22.31
N GLY A 1031 -64.75 -25.81 -22.01
CA GLY A 1031 -65.73 -26.64 -21.28
C GLY A 1031 -65.55 -26.65 -19.75
N ALA A 1032 -65.89 -27.75 -19.08
CA ALA A 1032 -65.92 -27.87 -17.62
C ALA A 1032 -64.53 -27.76 -16.92
N THR A 1033 -63.45 -27.74 -17.69
CA THR A 1033 -62.06 -27.55 -17.22
C THR A 1033 -61.50 -26.15 -17.51
N ALA A 1034 -62.33 -25.21 -17.99
CA ALA A 1034 -61.89 -23.85 -18.31
C ALA A 1034 -61.45 -23.09 -17.04
N VAL A 1035 -60.21 -22.59 -17.06
CA VAL A 1035 -59.64 -21.72 -16.04
C VAL A 1035 -59.83 -20.27 -16.47
N ALA A 1036 -60.56 -19.49 -15.68
CA ALA A 1036 -60.78 -18.06 -15.95
C ALA A 1036 -59.47 -17.27 -15.93
N SER A 1037 -59.43 -16.15 -16.67
CA SER A 1037 -58.31 -15.22 -16.60
C SER A 1037 -58.16 -14.64 -15.20
N LYS A 1038 -56.92 -14.38 -14.79
CA LYS A 1038 -56.59 -13.93 -13.44
C LYS A 1038 -55.59 -12.79 -13.46
N CYS A 1039 -55.90 -11.72 -12.74
CA CYS A 1039 -54.97 -10.64 -12.43
C CYS A 1039 -54.63 -10.71 -10.93
N ALA A 1040 -53.39 -11.01 -10.59
CA ALA A 1040 -52.94 -11.18 -9.21
C ALA A 1040 -51.75 -10.28 -8.90
N THR A 1041 -51.51 -9.97 -7.62
CA THR A 1041 -50.28 -9.29 -7.20
C THR A 1041 -49.06 -10.12 -7.55
N HIS A 1042 -47.94 -9.47 -7.89
CA HIS A 1042 -46.69 -10.18 -8.13
C HIS A 1042 -46.25 -10.98 -6.90
N THR A 1043 -45.64 -12.13 -7.17
CA THR A 1043 -44.72 -12.84 -6.27
C THR A 1043 -43.31 -12.71 -6.84
N CYS A 1044 -42.27 -12.97 -6.06
CA CYS A 1044 -40.89 -12.95 -6.57
C CYS A 1044 -40.70 -13.88 -7.79
N ALA A 1045 -41.37 -15.04 -7.79
CA ALA A 1045 -41.37 -15.97 -8.92
C ALA A 1045 -42.09 -15.41 -10.16
N THR A 1046 -43.29 -14.81 -10.00
CA THR A 1046 -44.02 -14.26 -11.16
C THR A 1046 -43.37 -12.97 -11.68
N ASN A 1047 -42.74 -12.17 -10.81
CA ASN A 1047 -41.97 -11.00 -11.22
C ASN A 1047 -40.76 -11.41 -12.06
N GLN A 1048 -40.01 -12.44 -11.62
CA GLN A 1048 -38.90 -12.99 -12.39
C GLN A 1048 -39.37 -13.56 -13.74
N ALA A 1049 -40.48 -14.31 -13.77
CA ALA A 1049 -41.03 -14.85 -15.01
C ALA A 1049 -41.51 -13.75 -15.98
N THR A 1050 -42.01 -12.63 -15.47
CA THR A 1050 -42.53 -11.52 -16.28
C THR A 1050 -41.41 -10.59 -16.79
N ASN A 1051 -40.39 -10.32 -15.97
CA ASN A 1051 -39.36 -9.32 -16.24
C ASN A 1051 -37.97 -9.91 -16.52
N GLY A 1052 -37.81 -11.24 -16.48
CA GLY A 1052 -36.55 -11.94 -16.79
C GLY A 1052 -35.46 -11.87 -15.72
N ALA A 1053 -35.67 -11.14 -14.63
CA ALA A 1053 -34.68 -10.95 -13.56
C ALA A 1053 -35.33 -11.04 -12.17
N CYS A 1054 -34.60 -11.60 -11.19
CA CYS A 1054 -35.06 -11.65 -9.80
C CYS A 1054 -34.84 -10.29 -9.13
N THR A 1055 -35.83 -9.41 -9.26
CA THR A 1055 -35.75 -8.02 -8.80
C THR A 1055 -36.89 -7.70 -7.84
N ARG A 1056 -36.77 -6.57 -7.14
CA ARG A 1056 -37.82 -6.02 -6.26
C ARG A 1056 -38.97 -5.42 -7.09
N PHE A 1057 -40.16 -5.34 -6.50
CA PHE A 1057 -41.33 -4.69 -7.10
C PHE A 1057 -42.16 -3.95 -6.04
N LEU A 1058 -43.02 -3.02 -6.46
CA LEU A 1058 -43.88 -2.25 -5.57
C LEU A 1058 -45.10 -3.08 -5.14
N ASN A 1059 -45.46 -2.98 -3.85
CA ASN A 1059 -46.73 -3.49 -3.37
C ASN A 1059 -47.88 -2.56 -3.80
N TRP A 1060 -49.12 -3.02 -3.62
CA TRP A 1060 -50.32 -2.29 -4.06
C TRP A 1060 -50.41 -0.87 -3.48
N ASP A 1061 -49.93 -0.67 -2.25
CA ASP A 1061 -49.91 0.64 -1.56
C ASP A 1061 -48.93 1.67 -2.15
N ARG A 1062 -48.03 1.24 -3.06
CA ARG A 1062 -46.90 2.02 -3.63
C ARG A 1062 -45.94 2.64 -2.61
N LYS A 1063 -46.09 2.32 -1.33
CA LYS A 1063 -45.26 2.80 -0.22
C LYS A 1063 -44.29 1.73 0.23
N THR A 1064 -44.67 0.46 0.09
CA THR A 1064 -43.84 -0.69 0.46
C THR A 1064 -43.37 -1.43 -0.80
N GLN A 1065 -42.18 -2.01 -0.74
CA GLN A 1065 -41.58 -2.80 -1.81
C GLN A 1065 -41.36 -4.23 -1.31
N GLN A 1066 -41.67 -5.20 -2.15
CA GLN A 1066 -41.27 -6.59 -1.93
C GLN A 1066 -39.86 -6.79 -2.48
N VAL A 1067 -38.92 -7.12 -1.60
CA VAL A 1067 -37.54 -7.44 -1.98
C VAL A 1067 -37.44 -8.94 -2.30
N CYS A 1068 -36.71 -9.26 -3.36
CA CYS A 1068 -36.56 -10.63 -3.89
C CYS A 1068 -35.09 -10.93 -4.14
N THR A 1069 -34.61 -12.12 -3.76
CA THR A 1069 -33.25 -12.59 -4.07
C THR A 1069 -33.26 -14.02 -4.60
N LEU A 1070 -32.20 -14.37 -5.34
CA LEU A 1070 -31.97 -15.72 -5.85
C LEU A 1070 -31.34 -16.59 -4.76
N VAL A 1071 -32.11 -17.53 -4.23
CA VAL A 1071 -31.65 -18.53 -3.25
C VAL A 1071 -31.73 -19.89 -3.91
N SER A 1072 -30.58 -20.56 -4.09
CA SER A 1072 -30.47 -21.88 -4.73
C SER A 1072 -31.14 -21.96 -6.12
N GLY A 1073 -31.00 -20.91 -6.93
CA GLY A 1073 -31.56 -20.85 -8.29
C GLY A 1073 -33.04 -20.49 -8.37
N THR A 1074 -33.72 -20.27 -7.24
CA THR A 1074 -35.15 -19.88 -7.18
C THR A 1074 -35.28 -18.46 -6.63
N CYS A 1075 -36.06 -17.60 -7.28
CA CYS A 1075 -36.31 -16.23 -6.81
C CYS A 1075 -37.34 -16.20 -5.68
N THR A 1076 -36.90 -15.88 -4.47
CA THR A 1076 -37.72 -15.92 -3.25
C THR A 1076 -37.76 -14.56 -2.55
N ALA A 1077 -38.80 -14.33 -1.75
CA ALA A 1077 -38.93 -13.12 -0.94
C ALA A 1077 -37.86 -13.11 0.15
N THR A 1078 -37.21 -11.96 0.35
CA THR A 1078 -36.08 -11.83 1.29
C THR A 1078 -36.29 -10.66 2.22
N ASP A 1079 -36.07 -10.87 3.51
CA ASP A 1079 -36.09 -9.82 4.51
C ASP A 1079 -34.89 -8.86 4.27
N PRO A 1080 -35.13 -7.56 4.07
CA PRO A 1080 -34.05 -6.59 3.85
C PRO A 1080 -33.01 -6.57 4.97
N SER A 1081 -33.40 -6.88 6.22
CA SER A 1081 -32.50 -6.88 7.38
C SER A 1081 -31.43 -7.99 7.34
N THR A 1082 -31.66 -9.04 6.53
CA THR A 1082 -30.74 -10.19 6.37
C THR A 1082 -29.82 -10.07 5.16
N LEU A 1083 -29.88 -8.95 4.41
CA LEU A 1083 -29.04 -8.73 3.23
C LEU A 1083 -27.57 -8.52 3.59
N SER A 1084 -26.66 -8.88 2.67
CA SER A 1084 -25.22 -8.67 2.84
C SER A 1084 -24.84 -7.18 2.75
N SER A 1085 -23.66 -6.79 3.25
CA SER A 1085 -23.18 -5.41 3.19
C SER A 1085 -23.19 -4.79 1.79
N ASN A 1086 -22.89 -5.58 0.75
CA ASN A 1086 -22.83 -5.10 -0.64
C ASN A 1086 -24.23 -5.01 -1.27
N ASP A 1087 -25.15 -5.86 -0.83
CA ASP A 1087 -26.51 -5.94 -1.36
C ASP A 1087 -27.48 -5.02 -0.62
N CYS A 1088 -27.13 -4.64 0.62
CA CYS A 1088 -28.00 -3.92 1.54
C CYS A 1088 -28.65 -2.68 0.92
N PHE A 1089 -27.85 -1.85 0.24
CA PHE A 1089 -28.34 -0.60 -0.35
C PHE A 1089 -28.95 -0.82 -1.73
N LEU A 1090 -28.34 -1.65 -2.58
CA LEU A 1090 -28.75 -1.83 -3.98
C LEU A 1090 -29.96 -2.74 -4.14
N VAL A 1091 -30.00 -3.87 -3.42
CA VAL A 1091 -31.06 -4.88 -3.49
C VAL A 1091 -32.31 -4.42 -2.74
N SER A 1092 -32.17 -3.66 -1.64
CA SER A 1092 -33.30 -3.03 -0.93
C SER A 1092 -33.92 -1.84 -1.68
N GLY A 1093 -33.35 -1.43 -2.81
CA GLY A 1093 -33.82 -0.26 -3.54
C GLY A 1093 -33.62 1.06 -2.80
N TYR A 1094 -32.48 1.17 -2.11
CA TYR A 1094 -32.04 2.39 -1.40
C TYR A 1094 -32.85 2.74 -0.15
N THR A 1095 -33.75 1.85 0.27
CA THR A 1095 -34.60 2.06 1.46
C THR A 1095 -33.96 1.59 2.75
N TYR A 1096 -32.87 0.81 2.66
CA TYR A 1096 -32.05 0.36 3.78
C TYR A 1096 -30.56 0.65 3.54
N THR A 1097 -29.83 0.97 4.60
CA THR A 1097 -28.36 1.11 4.60
C THR A 1097 -27.72 0.14 5.57
N TRP A 1098 -26.47 -0.24 5.27
CA TRP A 1098 -25.74 -1.20 6.07
C TRP A 1098 -25.27 -0.55 7.38
N ASN A 1099 -25.69 -1.10 8.51
CA ASN A 1099 -25.16 -0.71 9.80
C ASN A 1099 -23.99 -1.62 10.17
N ALA A 1100 -22.77 -1.09 10.05
CA ALA A 1100 -21.54 -1.82 10.33
C ALA A 1100 -21.43 -2.30 11.80
N SER A 1101 -22.08 -1.62 12.74
CA SER A 1101 -22.04 -1.95 14.17
C SER A 1101 -22.91 -3.15 14.53
N THR A 1102 -24.02 -3.37 13.82
CA THR A 1102 -24.96 -4.47 14.09
C THR A 1102 -24.88 -5.59 13.07
N SER A 1103 -24.09 -5.44 12.00
CA SER A 1103 -24.01 -6.36 10.85
C SER A 1103 -25.38 -6.71 10.26
N LYS A 1104 -26.25 -5.70 10.18
CA LYS A 1104 -27.63 -5.80 9.67
C LYS A 1104 -28.00 -4.53 8.89
N CYS A 1105 -28.94 -4.65 7.97
CA CYS A 1105 -29.51 -3.50 7.25
C CYS A 1105 -30.59 -2.78 8.06
N GLY A 1106 -30.53 -1.45 8.13
CA GLY A 1106 -31.51 -0.59 8.82
C GLY A 1106 -32.20 0.42 7.88
N VAL A 1107 -33.41 0.87 8.20
CA VAL A 1107 -34.24 1.77 7.37
C VAL A 1107 -33.69 3.20 7.32
N CYS A 1108 -33.70 3.85 6.15
CA CYS A 1108 -33.30 5.25 5.97
C CYS A 1108 -34.39 6.24 6.46
N THR A 1109 -34.11 7.17 7.38
CA THR A 1109 -35.04 8.24 7.84
C THR A 1109 -34.62 9.65 7.40
N ALA A 1110 -35.59 10.52 7.05
CA ALA A 1110 -35.38 11.90 6.57
C ALA A 1110 -35.15 12.94 7.71
N PRO A 1111 -34.43 14.07 7.48
CA PRO A 1111 -34.02 14.99 8.53
C PRO A 1111 -35.04 16.13 8.79
N VAL A 1112 -35.28 16.45 10.07
CA VAL A 1112 -36.00 17.64 10.54
C VAL A 1112 -34.98 18.68 11.02
N VAL A 1113 -35.06 19.92 10.52
CA VAL A 1113 -34.31 21.07 11.03
C VAL A 1113 -35.24 21.96 11.86
N GLN A 1114 -34.82 22.31 13.07
CA GLN A 1114 -35.30 23.49 13.81
C GLN A 1114 -34.07 24.28 14.31
N PRO A 1115 -34.10 25.64 14.25
CA PRO A 1115 -32.95 26.49 14.56
C PRO A 1115 -33.01 27.02 16.00
N ASN A 1116 -31.87 27.04 16.71
CA ASN A 1116 -31.62 28.12 17.68
C ASN A 1116 -30.11 28.38 17.88
N ASN A 1117 -29.83 29.64 18.15
CA ASN A 1117 -28.60 30.41 17.98
C ASN A 1117 -27.75 30.48 19.27
N SER A 1118 -26.44 30.17 19.18
CA SER A 1118 -25.33 30.98 19.71
C SER A 1118 -23.94 30.35 19.44
N ASN A 1119 -23.11 31.07 18.66
CA ASN A 1119 -21.67 30.87 18.31
C ASN A 1119 -20.75 30.53 19.51
N ASN A 1120 -19.52 29.96 19.40
CA ASN A 1120 -18.50 30.00 18.34
C ASN A 1120 -17.39 28.88 18.50
N ASN A 1121 -17.00 28.26 17.39
CA ASN A 1121 -15.69 27.69 16.96
C ASN A 1121 -15.00 26.48 17.67
N THR A 1122 -14.98 25.29 17.04
CA THR A 1122 -13.81 24.68 16.32
C THR A 1122 -14.08 23.28 15.77
N ASN A 1123 -13.40 22.99 14.65
CA ASN A 1123 -13.16 21.73 13.94
C ASN A 1123 -14.13 21.26 12.84
N ASN A 1124 -13.91 21.81 11.63
CA ASN A 1124 -14.49 21.33 10.37
C ASN A 1124 -13.50 20.40 9.64
N THR A 1125 -13.77 19.10 9.71
CA THR A 1125 -13.16 18.05 8.89
C THR A 1125 -13.84 18.01 7.52
N ASN A 1126 -13.13 18.39 6.45
CA ASN A 1126 -13.57 18.15 5.08
C ASN A 1126 -12.60 17.21 4.37
N ASN A 1127 -12.90 15.92 4.43
CA ASN A 1127 -12.41 14.93 3.48
C ASN A 1127 -13.63 14.22 2.89
N GLU A 1128 -14.23 14.82 1.87
CA GLU A 1128 -15.25 14.17 1.05
C GLU A 1128 -14.68 13.86 -0.33
N THR A 1129 -14.50 12.57 -0.58
CA THR A 1129 -14.46 11.95 -1.89
C THR A 1129 -15.83 12.10 -2.54
N THR A 1130 -15.94 12.93 -3.59
CA THR A 1130 -17.16 13.03 -4.38
C THR A 1130 -17.22 11.90 -5.40
N THR A 1131 -18.04 10.88 -5.11
CA THR A 1131 -18.92 10.28 -6.13
C THR A 1131 -20.09 11.23 -6.39
N ASP A 1132 -20.44 11.37 -7.66
CA ASP A 1132 -21.36 12.37 -8.21
C ASP A 1132 -22.79 12.38 -7.65
N SER A 1133 -23.36 13.58 -7.75
CA SER A 1133 -24.72 14.01 -7.48
C SER A 1133 -25.77 13.29 -8.34
N GLY A 1134 -26.92 12.95 -7.73
CA GLY A 1134 -28.15 12.58 -8.43
C GLY A 1134 -29.25 13.59 -8.14
N TYR A 1135 -29.38 14.62 -9.00
CA TYR A 1135 -30.60 15.44 -9.05
C TYR A 1135 -31.68 14.68 -9.82
N ILE A 1136 -32.88 14.71 -9.26
CA ILE A 1136 -34.11 14.13 -9.78
C ILE A 1136 -34.61 14.98 -10.95
N LEU A 1137 -34.72 14.39 -12.14
CA LEU A 1137 -35.60 14.89 -13.19
C LEU A 1137 -36.65 13.83 -13.51
N GLY A 1138 -37.91 14.27 -13.43
CA GLY A 1138 -39.09 13.49 -13.76
C GLY A 1138 -39.07 13.08 -15.23
N LEU A 1139 -39.33 11.80 -15.45
CA LEU A 1139 -39.59 11.23 -16.77
C LEU A 1139 -40.96 11.70 -17.27
N SER A 1140 -40.94 12.67 -18.19
CA SER A 1140 -41.98 12.81 -19.20
C SER A 1140 -41.72 11.80 -20.32
N THR A 1141 -42.63 10.85 -20.47
CA THR A 1141 -42.64 9.80 -21.50
C THR A 1141 -42.73 10.39 -22.91
N ILE A 1142 -41.68 10.19 -23.73
CA ILE A 1142 -41.74 10.34 -25.18
C ILE A 1142 -41.80 8.94 -25.79
N ILE A 1143 -42.91 8.67 -26.49
CA ILE A 1143 -43.17 7.44 -27.24
C ILE A 1143 -42.49 7.58 -28.61
N PHE A 1144 -41.52 6.72 -28.93
CA PHE A 1144 -41.11 6.46 -30.31
C PHE A 1144 -41.66 5.09 -30.72
N GLY A 1145 -42.64 5.12 -31.63
CA GLY A 1145 -43.19 3.94 -32.27
C GLY A 1145 -42.20 3.34 -33.27
N TYR A 1146 -41.99 2.04 -33.15
CA TYR A 1146 -41.48 1.20 -34.24
C TYR A 1146 -42.66 0.84 -35.15
N LEU A 1147 -42.59 1.23 -36.41
CA LEU A 1147 -43.36 0.66 -37.51
C LEU A 1147 -42.37 -0.13 -38.39
N MET A 1148 -42.64 -1.43 -38.57
CA MET A 1148 -42.32 -2.13 -39.80
C MET A 1148 -43.64 -2.54 -40.45
N PHE A 1149 -43.71 -2.29 -41.77
CA PHE A 1149 -44.83 -2.41 -42.71
C PHE A 1149 -45.89 -1.31 -42.68
#